data_AF-N8Q0I5-F1
#
_entry.id   AF-N8Q0I5-F1
#
_cell.length_a   1.000
_cell.length_b   1.000
_cell.length_c   1.000
_cell.angle_alpha   90.00
_cell.angle_beta   90.00
_cell.angle_gamma   90.00
#
_symmetry.space_group_name_H-M   'P 1'
#
loop_
_entity.id
_entity.type
_entity.pdbx_description
1 polymer ?
#
loop_
_entity_poly.entity_id
_entity_poly.type
_entity_poly.pdbx_seq_one_letter_code
_entity_poly.pdbx_strand_id
1 'polypeptide(L)'
;MTGPKPYGLHVISGELTDKDLDRIASVTHRFLTFKDAAELQNLKQVYDLPDGGYFIIQDMGGIFRVIADKQVKHEVELVRDGLVKMFIPMFFSGVITRSMLRGGQKVALKLTEQCRSRLSKTLGFEVAKTQVLERFTIEAHHSFIEFSNMLSNSSALKTQYAGQNPGWYSGSMAKLMQFVGGYGRQDFENLPDTPVERVRFDLPEFLSKTLWSKYKSVRLPAYSGLPHSDGAFRFDYKWKKTHAVAFDNQNKPWLIEVSDKVWAMPLPIIPLTANPMFHEYVADKLGDEEILEVLETFGAMPSGECFPENREDFNAWVRAGVIIPVCDVADFHQKSSFYDACGWSFNTRGNNAYNTAYHYDETTGLIYSSTYKLNLALSSSEKYYGLDEVVLGRDLPKQDRETLTRYLSSFIGSIDNTSVRGQALLFKLRHVAHSEILNRADQSSTRAETEINYWDMYEAPAIATHSGNVNQVYGGYLFHPAPYKAQPQIKFPNYILDFCQSFDFTPLQPDWSVRCDTIMFAYYEGDNIKVVKYFYDGAQFYKNVDSNYENPMIVGRWYRNSTEGMSTLAGHFYITDMDERAELAPTVTQTTIEGRDAGYDSQPFFSFDNFFWRPGTLWRNRYYTHLTKTTVTSGTYKDVAVVIPMYQRNSSLYAVREGYRSKSYSESLQLYSVQDPYIYRYWTHDPIFAWRGGLEVMKGSPSPKEGDPVWVEIEIYGPSETNDFADDGPWIQGLPADYTWLVHPKSNEWLHSGGGGAPKVNTYATGYSIPPKEDGGRLYWDTTELVTVRLTRPDDKYFLPSPDEYGFTMYRDGCKVFMGQTIYANISEQDEQKAPGVRKIFGHTSLVDHQAAYHFIGVIHE
;
A
#
# COMPACT_ATOMS: atom_id res chain seq x y z
N MET A 1 36.23 76.38 -15.37
CA MET A 1 35.40 75.38 -14.67
C MET A 1 34.06 76.02 -14.40
N THR A 2 32.98 75.52 -14.99
CA THR A 2 31.63 75.99 -14.70
C THR A 2 31.17 75.46 -13.34
N GLY A 3 30.63 76.34 -12.50
CA GLY A 3 30.09 75.97 -11.18
C GLY A 3 28.83 75.10 -11.31
N PRO A 4 28.38 74.45 -10.21
CA PRO A 4 27.21 73.58 -10.24
C PRO A 4 25.96 74.37 -10.63
N LYS A 5 25.42 74.09 -11.82
CA LYS A 5 24.13 74.63 -12.29
C LYS A 5 23.02 73.77 -11.70
N PRO A 6 22.01 74.35 -11.03
CA PRO A 6 20.86 73.58 -10.54
C PRO A 6 20.12 72.95 -11.74
N TYR A 7 19.76 71.67 -11.59
CA TYR A 7 18.99 70.92 -12.59
C TYR A 7 17.74 70.33 -11.96
N GLY A 8 16.67 70.23 -12.75
CA GLY A 8 15.52 69.41 -12.37
C GLY A 8 15.87 67.93 -12.56
N LEU A 9 15.88 67.15 -11.49
CA LEU A 9 15.95 65.69 -11.55
C LEU A 9 14.53 65.13 -11.58
N HIS A 10 14.17 64.45 -12.66
CA HIS A 10 12.89 63.77 -12.80
C HIS A 10 13.13 62.27 -12.90
N VAL A 11 12.57 61.51 -11.96
CA VAL A 11 12.66 60.04 -11.96
C VAL A 11 11.36 59.49 -12.54
N ILE A 12 11.43 58.74 -13.64
CA ILE A 12 10.26 58.19 -14.34
C ILE A 12 9.76 56.92 -13.64
N SER A 13 10.67 56.01 -13.28
CA SER A 13 10.35 54.77 -12.59
C SER A 13 11.47 54.41 -11.61
N GLY A 14 11.10 53.77 -10.49
CA GLY A 14 12.00 53.27 -9.45
C GLY A 14 12.58 54.33 -8.51
N GLU A 15 13.35 53.89 -7.51
CA GLU A 15 14.15 54.77 -6.65
C GLU A 15 15.62 54.72 -7.07
N LEU A 16 16.27 55.89 -7.08
CA LEU A 16 17.70 56.01 -7.35
C LEU A 16 18.48 55.67 -6.09
N THR A 17 19.48 54.80 -6.21
CA THR A 17 20.41 54.52 -5.11
C THR A 17 21.39 55.68 -4.93
N ASP A 18 22.11 55.72 -3.79
CA ASP A 18 23.16 56.71 -3.58
C ASP A 18 24.25 56.65 -4.68
N LYS A 19 24.54 55.45 -5.19
CA LYS A 19 25.49 55.25 -6.31
C LYS A 19 24.97 55.84 -7.62
N ASP A 20 23.67 55.71 -7.88
CA ASP A 20 23.02 56.29 -9.05
C ASP A 20 23.05 57.83 -8.99
N LEU A 21 22.79 58.42 -7.82
CA LEU A 21 22.85 59.86 -7.59
C LEU A 21 24.27 60.42 -7.78
N ASP A 22 25.28 59.74 -7.23
CA ASP A 22 26.70 60.12 -7.40
C ASP A 22 27.13 60.04 -8.88
N ARG A 23 26.69 59.00 -9.59
CA ARG A 23 26.95 58.86 -11.03
C ARG A 23 26.31 60.00 -11.81
N ILE A 24 25.05 60.32 -11.53
CA ILE A 24 24.33 61.43 -12.18
C ILE A 24 25.06 62.75 -11.93
N ALA A 25 25.43 63.06 -10.70
CA ALA A 25 26.13 64.31 -10.36
C ALA A 25 27.48 64.43 -11.09
N SER A 26 28.27 63.35 -11.09
CA SER A 26 29.58 63.30 -11.75
C SER A 26 29.48 63.46 -13.27
N VAL A 27 28.48 62.85 -13.90
CA VAL A 27 28.28 62.95 -15.35
C VAL A 27 27.69 64.30 -15.73
N THR A 28 26.79 64.87 -14.93
CA THR A 28 26.21 66.19 -15.12
C THR A 28 27.28 67.29 -15.16
N HIS A 29 28.26 67.23 -14.26
CA HIS A 29 29.38 68.17 -14.27
C HIS A 29 30.24 68.05 -15.55
N ARG A 30 30.53 66.82 -15.97
CA ARG A 30 31.29 66.55 -17.21
C ARG A 30 30.54 67.01 -18.45
N PHE A 31 29.23 66.78 -18.49
CA PHE A 31 28.34 67.17 -19.57
C PHE A 31 28.30 68.69 -19.75
N LEU A 32 28.16 69.46 -18.67
CA LEU A 32 28.20 70.93 -18.72
C LEU A 32 29.57 71.45 -19.16
N THR A 33 30.65 70.92 -18.58
CA THR A 33 32.01 71.31 -18.95
C THR A 33 32.28 71.08 -20.43
N PHE A 34 31.81 69.94 -20.97
CA PHE A 34 31.92 69.62 -22.39
C PHE A 34 31.08 70.55 -23.27
N LYS A 35 29.82 70.82 -22.88
CA LYS A 35 28.92 71.73 -23.61
C LYS A 35 29.52 73.13 -23.73
N ASP A 36 30.06 73.66 -22.62
CA ASP A 36 30.68 74.99 -22.59
C ASP A 36 31.97 75.04 -23.42
N ALA A 37 32.83 74.01 -23.31
CA ALA A 37 34.07 73.92 -24.08
C ALA A 37 33.83 73.77 -25.60
N ALA A 38 32.70 73.18 -25.99
CA ALA A 38 32.33 72.95 -27.39
C ALA A 38 31.39 74.03 -27.96
N GLU A 39 31.08 75.08 -27.19
CA GLU A 39 30.19 76.19 -27.57
C GLU A 39 28.81 75.73 -28.13
N LEU A 40 28.29 74.62 -27.60
CA LEU A 40 27.04 74.03 -28.09
C LEU A 40 25.82 74.74 -27.48
N GLN A 41 24.92 75.27 -28.31
CA GLN A 41 23.67 75.89 -27.82
C GLN A 41 22.74 74.89 -27.13
N ASN A 42 22.65 73.67 -27.68
CA ASN A 42 21.77 72.60 -27.22
C ASN A 42 22.55 71.29 -27.16
N LEU A 43 22.42 70.52 -26.08
CA LEU A 43 23.03 69.20 -25.96
C LEU A 43 22.08 68.25 -25.23
N LYS A 44 22.02 67.00 -25.68
CA LYS A 44 21.29 65.90 -25.05
C LYS A 44 22.13 64.63 -25.16
N GLN A 45 22.37 63.95 -24.04
CA GLN A 45 23.09 62.67 -24.01
C GLN A 45 22.42 61.69 -23.05
N VAL A 46 22.57 60.40 -23.34
CA VAL A 46 22.00 59.28 -22.60
C VAL A 46 23.14 58.48 -21.98
N TYR A 47 22.98 58.05 -20.74
CA TYR A 47 23.99 57.32 -19.98
C TYR A 47 23.33 56.20 -19.17
N ASP A 48 24.05 55.12 -18.94
CA ASP A 48 23.57 54.00 -18.12
C ASP A 48 23.76 54.28 -16.63
N LEU A 49 22.82 53.79 -15.82
CA LEU A 49 22.91 53.78 -14.35
C LEU A 49 23.70 52.57 -13.85
N PRO A 50 24.54 52.71 -12.80
CA PRO A 50 25.34 51.62 -12.23
C PRO A 50 24.50 50.42 -11.79
N ASP A 51 23.31 50.68 -11.25
CA ASP A 51 22.43 49.67 -10.65
C ASP A 51 21.23 49.35 -11.57
N GLY A 52 21.39 49.52 -12.89
CA GLY A 52 20.37 49.23 -13.91
C GLY A 52 19.47 50.43 -14.27
N GLY A 53 19.03 50.47 -15.53
CA GLY A 53 18.32 51.61 -16.12
C GLY A 53 19.24 52.62 -16.80
N TYR A 54 18.70 53.77 -17.19
CA TYR A 54 19.46 54.83 -17.85
C TYR A 54 18.97 56.22 -17.41
N PHE A 55 19.79 57.23 -17.65
CA PHE A 55 19.42 58.62 -17.45
C PHE A 55 19.82 59.49 -18.63
N ILE A 56 19.00 60.50 -18.90
CA ILE A 56 19.16 61.45 -19.99
C ILE A 56 19.46 62.82 -19.38
N ILE A 57 20.60 63.39 -19.75
CA ILE A 57 20.91 64.79 -19.44
C ILE A 57 20.57 65.63 -20.66
N GLN A 58 19.81 66.71 -20.48
CA GLN A 58 19.52 67.66 -21.54
C GLN A 58 19.62 69.11 -21.06
N ASP A 59 20.31 69.94 -21.82
CA ASP A 59 20.33 71.39 -21.66
C ASP A 59 19.95 72.04 -23.00
N MET A 60 18.68 72.41 -23.13
CA MET A 60 18.10 72.96 -24.35
C MET A 60 17.16 74.12 -24.04
N GLY A 61 17.21 75.19 -24.82
CA GLY A 61 16.27 76.33 -24.71
C GLY A 61 16.24 77.01 -23.33
N GLY A 62 17.37 77.00 -22.60
CA GLY A 62 17.49 77.57 -21.26
C GLY A 62 17.04 76.65 -20.12
N ILE A 63 16.54 75.45 -20.42
CA ILE A 63 16.07 74.46 -19.43
C ILE A 63 17.10 73.35 -19.29
N PHE A 64 17.62 73.19 -18.07
CA PHE A 64 18.55 72.12 -17.72
C PHE A 64 17.86 71.07 -16.84
N ARG A 65 17.74 69.84 -17.34
CA ARG A 65 17.08 68.75 -16.62
C ARG A 65 17.75 67.41 -16.86
N VAL A 66 17.67 66.55 -15.85
CA VAL A 66 18.08 65.15 -15.89
C VAL A 66 16.86 64.29 -15.71
N ILE A 67 16.66 63.34 -16.61
CA ILE A 67 15.54 62.39 -16.56
C ILE A 67 16.14 61.02 -16.33
N ALA A 68 15.88 60.40 -15.18
CA ALA A 68 16.35 59.05 -14.86
C ALA A 68 15.19 58.05 -14.94
N ASP A 69 15.47 56.85 -15.45
CA ASP A 69 14.51 55.76 -15.57
C ASP A 69 15.18 54.44 -15.17
N LYS A 70 14.81 53.90 -14.00
CA LYS A 70 15.33 52.61 -13.51
C LYS A 70 14.79 51.43 -14.32
N GLN A 71 13.74 51.61 -15.10
CA GLN A 71 12.91 50.54 -15.62
C GLN A 71 12.57 49.54 -14.51
N VAL A 72 11.67 49.93 -13.60
CA VAL A 72 11.05 48.94 -12.69
C VAL A 72 10.55 47.80 -13.56
N LYS A 73 11.03 46.57 -13.33
CA LYS A 73 10.43 45.38 -13.94
C LYS A 73 8.94 45.45 -13.58
N HIS A 74 8.09 45.85 -14.52
CA HIS A 74 6.67 45.77 -14.32
C HIS A 74 6.36 44.32 -13.98
N GLU A 75 5.92 44.09 -12.75
CA GLU A 75 5.35 42.82 -12.36
C GLU A 75 4.19 42.57 -13.30
N VAL A 76 4.35 41.57 -14.18
CA VAL A 76 3.29 41.17 -15.09
C VAL A 76 2.19 40.60 -14.21
N GLU A 77 1.10 41.34 -14.03
CA GLU A 77 -0.12 40.77 -13.46
C GLU A 77 -0.53 39.57 -14.34
N LEU A 78 -0.48 38.38 -13.76
CA LEU A 78 -0.85 37.14 -14.42
C LEU A 78 -2.38 37.06 -14.50
N VAL A 79 -2.96 37.75 -15.48
CA VAL A 79 -4.40 37.68 -15.76
C VAL A 79 -4.76 36.32 -16.33
N ARG A 80 -5.77 35.65 -15.76
CA ARG A 80 -6.32 34.38 -16.26
C ARG A 80 -7.36 34.65 -17.35
N ASP A 81 -6.92 34.79 -18.59
CA ASP A 81 -7.76 35.06 -19.78
C ASP A 81 -7.90 33.85 -20.74
N GLY A 82 -7.42 32.69 -20.29
CA GLY A 82 -7.35 31.45 -21.07
C GLY A 82 -6.26 31.42 -22.15
N LEU A 83 -5.36 32.41 -22.21
CA LEU A 83 -4.18 32.40 -23.09
C LEU A 83 -2.93 31.96 -22.33
N VAL A 84 -1.94 31.44 -23.06
CA VAL A 84 -0.64 31.09 -22.48
C VAL A 84 0.04 32.31 -21.87
N LYS A 85 0.63 32.13 -20.69
CA LYS A 85 1.42 33.14 -19.99
C LYS A 85 2.91 32.83 -20.03
N MET A 86 3.72 33.87 -20.04
CA MET A 86 5.17 33.76 -19.99
C MET A 86 5.64 33.49 -18.56
N PHE A 87 5.27 32.32 -18.01
CA PHE A 87 5.51 31.96 -16.62
C PHE A 87 5.87 30.49 -16.48
N ILE A 88 6.92 30.21 -15.70
CA ILE A 88 7.29 28.86 -15.26
C ILE A 88 7.48 28.93 -13.73
N PRO A 89 6.78 28.11 -12.94
CA PRO A 89 6.97 28.10 -11.50
C PRO A 89 8.31 27.48 -11.13
N MET A 90 8.99 28.06 -10.14
CA MET A 90 10.09 27.35 -9.47
C MET A 90 9.48 26.26 -8.58
N PHE A 91 9.94 25.01 -8.69
CA PHE A 91 9.55 23.95 -7.75
C PHE A 91 10.72 23.51 -6.88
N PHE A 92 10.38 23.10 -5.66
CA PHE A 92 11.28 22.58 -4.65
C PHE A 92 11.12 21.07 -4.55
N SER A 93 12.25 20.37 -4.43
CA SER A 93 12.28 18.94 -4.20
C SER A 93 12.91 18.62 -2.85
N GLY A 94 12.32 17.68 -2.13
CA GLY A 94 12.79 17.29 -0.82
C GLY A 94 11.67 16.75 0.07
N VAL A 95 11.81 16.99 1.37
CA VAL A 95 10.87 16.46 2.37
C VAL A 95 10.45 17.54 3.35
N ILE A 96 9.16 17.57 3.68
CA ILE A 96 8.62 18.40 4.75
C ILE A 96 8.96 17.74 6.09
N THR A 97 9.72 18.45 6.92
CA THR A 97 10.15 17.98 8.26
C THR A 97 9.28 18.55 9.37
N ARG A 98 8.55 19.64 9.10
CA ARG A 98 7.56 20.23 10.03
C ARG A 98 6.32 20.68 9.26
N SER A 99 5.25 19.90 9.37
CA SER A 99 3.95 20.16 8.73
C SER A 99 2.88 20.70 9.68
N MET A 100 3.04 20.53 11.00
CA MET A 100 2.18 21.10 12.04
C MET A 100 2.88 22.28 12.70
N LEU A 101 2.21 23.43 12.76
CA LEU A 101 2.80 24.70 13.16
C LEU A 101 2.16 25.23 14.45
N ARG A 102 2.97 25.76 15.36
CA ARG A 102 2.49 26.42 16.60
C ARG A 102 3.09 27.81 16.70
N GLY A 103 2.28 28.82 17.03
CA GLY A 103 2.75 30.17 17.40
C GLY A 103 3.68 30.83 16.37
N GLY A 104 3.18 31.15 15.18
CA GLY A 104 3.93 31.88 14.14
C GLY A 104 5.08 31.10 13.49
N GLN A 105 5.23 29.81 13.80
CA GLN A 105 6.15 28.92 13.10
C GLN A 105 5.76 28.77 11.62
N LYS A 106 6.77 28.58 10.77
CA LYS A 106 6.61 28.29 9.35
C LYS A 106 6.95 26.84 9.03
N VAL A 107 6.58 26.37 7.84
CA VAL A 107 6.96 25.03 7.38
C VAL A 107 8.46 24.90 7.23
N ALA A 108 9.02 23.78 7.71
CA ALA A 108 10.42 23.44 7.54
C ALA A 108 10.56 22.27 6.56
N LEU A 109 11.53 22.36 5.66
CA LEU A 109 11.81 21.36 4.64
C LEU A 109 13.31 21.11 4.50
N LYS A 110 13.66 19.90 4.07
CA LYS A 110 15.04 19.50 3.74
C LYS A 110 15.09 19.20 2.24
N LEU A 111 15.95 19.93 1.53
CA LEU A 111 16.05 19.89 0.08
C LEU A 111 16.96 18.75 -0.41
N THR A 112 16.67 18.24 -1.61
CA THR A 112 17.61 17.42 -2.40
C THR A 112 18.81 18.26 -2.84
N GLU A 113 19.94 17.62 -3.15
CA GLU A 113 21.11 18.34 -3.62
C GLU A 113 20.90 18.97 -5.01
N GLN A 114 20.11 18.33 -5.87
CA GLN A 114 19.77 18.87 -7.18
C GLN A 114 18.89 20.12 -7.09
N CYS A 115 17.87 20.13 -6.22
CA CYS A 115 17.09 21.33 -5.93
C CYS A 115 17.97 22.46 -5.35
N ARG A 116 18.87 22.15 -4.41
CA ARG A 116 19.83 23.14 -3.88
C ARG A 116 20.71 23.74 -4.98
N SER A 117 21.22 22.90 -5.88
CA SER A 117 22.03 23.33 -7.02
C SER A 117 21.25 24.26 -7.94
N ARG A 118 20.00 23.90 -8.30
CA ARG A 118 19.09 24.73 -9.10
C ARG A 118 18.89 26.10 -8.46
N LEU A 119 18.48 26.14 -7.19
CA LEU A 119 18.22 27.38 -6.48
C LEU A 119 19.49 28.23 -6.35
N SER A 120 20.64 27.61 -6.06
CA SER A 120 21.91 28.32 -5.90
C SER A 120 22.37 28.96 -7.21
N LYS A 121 22.19 28.26 -8.35
CA LYS A 121 22.47 28.81 -9.68
C LYS A 121 21.55 30.00 -10.00
N THR A 122 20.25 29.90 -9.68
CA THR A 122 19.29 30.98 -9.92
C THR A 122 19.53 32.21 -9.04
N LEU A 123 19.84 32.00 -7.77
CA LEU A 123 19.99 33.08 -6.78
C LEU A 123 21.41 33.66 -6.70
N GLY A 124 22.42 32.96 -7.22
CA GLY A 124 23.81 33.40 -7.22
C GLY A 124 24.55 33.20 -5.89
N PHE A 125 23.99 32.41 -4.96
CA PHE A 125 24.62 32.07 -3.69
C PHE A 125 24.21 30.66 -3.23
N GLU A 126 25.00 30.04 -2.34
CA GLU A 126 24.71 28.70 -1.84
C GLU A 126 23.46 28.65 -0.95
N VAL A 127 22.53 27.76 -1.29
CA VAL A 127 21.30 27.53 -0.52
C VAL A 127 21.51 26.41 0.50
N ALA A 128 21.17 26.68 1.76
CA ALA A 128 21.26 25.71 2.84
C ALA A 128 20.33 24.51 2.61
N LYS A 129 20.71 23.32 3.08
CA LYS A 129 19.93 22.09 2.89
C LYS A 129 18.58 22.12 3.61
N THR A 130 18.54 22.71 4.80
CA THR A 130 17.31 22.92 5.55
C THR A 130 16.81 24.34 5.32
N GLN A 131 15.54 24.47 4.95
CA GLN A 131 14.86 25.73 4.71
C GLN A 131 13.62 25.85 5.60
N VAL A 132 13.25 27.07 5.96
CA VAL A 132 12.03 27.39 6.72
C VAL A 132 11.31 28.50 5.99
N LEU A 133 10.20 28.17 5.32
CA LEU A 133 9.58 29.03 4.31
C LEU A 133 8.08 29.19 4.55
N GLU A 134 7.60 30.43 4.45
CA GLU A 134 6.18 30.81 4.49
C GLU A 134 5.46 30.40 3.22
N ARG A 135 6.19 30.30 2.10
CA ARG A 135 5.72 29.77 0.83
C ARG A 135 5.03 28.40 0.95
N PHE A 136 5.43 27.58 1.92
CA PHE A 136 4.85 26.26 2.18
C PHE A 136 3.87 26.24 3.36
N THR A 137 3.63 27.37 4.04
CA THR A 137 2.58 27.50 5.05
C THR A 137 1.22 27.60 4.35
N ILE A 138 0.66 26.44 3.99
CA ILE A 138 -0.56 26.33 3.19
C ILE A 138 -1.58 25.48 3.95
N GLU A 139 -2.77 26.01 4.16
CA GLU A 139 -3.89 25.26 4.72
C GLU A 139 -4.49 24.30 3.67
N ALA A 140 -5.07 23.20 4.15
CA ALA A 140 -5.86 22.34 3.27
C ALA A 140 -7.02 23.14 2.68
N HIS A 141 -7.21 23.00 1.37
CA HIS A 141 -8.33 23.63 0.69
C HIS A 141 -9.65 23.09 1.25
N HIS A 142 -10.61 23.96 1.59
CA HIS A 142 -11.97 23.81 1.05
C HIS A 142 -12.64 22.44 1.14
N SER A 143 -12.47 21.72 0.04
CA SER A 143 -13.02 20.40 -0.28
C SER A 143 -12.43 19.26 0.58
N PHE A 144 -11.36 19.53 1.33
CA PHE A 144 -10.65 18.61 2.21
C PHE A 144 -10.75 19.07 3.67
N ILE A 145 -11.98 19.33 4.12
CA ILE A 145 -12.29 19.78 5.48
C ILE A 145 -11.70 18.82 6.51
N GLU A 146 -11.63 17.53 6.20
CA GLU A 146 -11.02 16.51 7.04
C GLU A 146 -9.59 16.90 7.43
N PHE A 147 -8.80 17.48 6.52
CA PHE A 147 -7.43 17.93 6.79
C PHE A 147 -7.33 19.34 7.39
N SER A 148 -8.45 20.07 7.44
CA SER A 148 -8.48 21.44 7.95
C SER A 148 -8.50 21.48 9.49
N ASN A 149 -8.10 22.62 10.05
CA ASN A 149 -8.16 22.84 11.50
C ASN A 149 -9.59 23.04 12.03
N MET A 150 -10.59 23.17 11.15
CA MET A 150 -11.99 23.42 11.54
C MET A 150 -12.57 22.30 12.42
N LEU A 151 -12.02 21.08 12.31
CA LEU A 151 -12.46 19.90 13.07
C LEU A 151 -11.66 19.67 14.36
N SER A 152 -10.56 20.41 14.58
CA SER A 152 -9.69 20.20 15.75
C SER A 152 -9.67 21.43 16.66
N ASN A 153 -10.01 21.28 17.94
CA ASN A 153 -9.83 22.30 19.00
C ASN A 153 -8.34 22.58 19.32
N SER A 154 -7.44 22.36 18.37
CA SER A 154 -6.00 22.51 18.51
C SER A 154 -5.57 23.93 18.18
N SER A 155 -4.72 24.52 19.01
CA SER A 155 -4.05 25.80 18.72
C SER A 155 -2.92 25.67 17.67
N ALA A 156 -2.70 24.47 17.13
CA ALA A 156 -1.71 24.20 16.10
C ALA A 156 -2.34 24.20 14.71
N LEU A 157 -1.76 24.98 13.79
CA LEU A 157 -2.13 25.02 12.38
C LEU A 157 -1.62 23.76 11.68
N LYS A 158 -2.52 22.89 11.23
CA LYS A 158 -2.23 21.79 10.31
C LYS A 158 -2.18 22.34 8.88
N THR A 159 -1.01 22.20 8.25
CA THR A 159 -0.87 22.48 6.81
C THR A 159 -1.38 21.32 5.98
N GLN A 160 -1.60 21.54 4.68
CA GLN A 160 -1.99 20.46 3.75
C GLN A 160 -1.03 19.26 3.81
N TYR A 161 0.26 19.51 4.04
CA TYR A 161 1.32 18.49 4.14
C TYR A 161 1.20 17.58 5.36
N ALA A 162 0.36 17.92 6.35
CA ALA A 162 0.13 17.09 7.53
C ALA A 162 -0.83 15.92 7.26
N GLY A 163 -1.74 16.06 6.29
CA GLY A 163 -2.82 15.08 6.05
C GLY A 163 -2.96 14.60 4.62
N GLN A 164 -2.79 15.48 3.63
CA GLN A 164 -3.04 15.19 2.21
C GLN A 164 -1.81 14.55 1.54
N ASN A 165 -1.39 13.39 2.05
CA ASN A 165 -0.22 12.67 1.55
C ASN A 165 -0.43 12.09 0.13
N PRO A 166 0.63 12.02 -0.71
CA PRO A 166 0.55 11.42 -2.04
C PRO A 166 0.08 9.95 -2.05
N GLY A 167 0.28 9.21 -0.96
CA GLY A 167 -0.18 7.83 -0.82
C GLY A 167 -1.68 7.65 -0.62
N TRP A 168 -2.45 8.74 -0.55
CA TRP A 168 -3.90 8.69 -0.78
C TRP A 168 -4.29 8.52 -2.24
N TYR A 169 -3.35 8.73 -3.17
CA TYR A 169 -3.55 8.61 -4.61
C TYR A 169 -2.84 7.36 -5.12
N SER A 170 -3.06 7.00 -6.38
CA SER A 170 -2.51 5.78 -6.99
C SER A 170 -1.95 6.05 -8.37
N GLY A 171 -1.02 5.20 -8.82
CA GLY A 171 -0.40 5.30 -10.13
C GLY A 171 0.27 6.67 -10.35
N SER A 172 0.18 7.19 -11.57
CA SER A 172 0.80 8.48 -11.91
C SER A 172 0.19 9.69 -11.20
N MET A 173 -0.99 9.53 -10.58
CA MET A 173 -1.59 10.59 -9.77
C MET A 173 -0.80 10.87 -8.48
N ALA A 174 -0.27 9.82 -7.84
CA ALA A 174 0.56 9.98 -6.66
C ALA A 174 1.87 10.72 -6.98
N LYS A 175 2.45 10.46 -8.17
CA LYS A 175 3.60 11.20 -8.70
C LYS A 175 3.27 12.68 -8.90
N LEU A 176 2.14 12.97 -9.54
CA LEU A 176 1.67 14.34 -9.75
C LEU A 176 1.50 15.08 -8.42
N MET A 177 0.84 14.46 -7.44
CA MET A 177 0.62 15.05 -6.12
C MET A 177 1.93 15.37 -5.39
N GLN A 178 2.91 14.45 -5.43
CA GLN A 178 4.24 14.71 -4.88
C GLN A 178 4.91 15.91 -5.57
N PHE A 179 4.89 15.92 -6.91
CA PHE A 179 5.53 16.98 -7.70
C PHE A 179 4.93 18.36 -7.44
N VAL A 180 3.60 18.51 -7.56
CA VAL A 180 2.93 19.81 -7.40
C VAL A 180 3.01 20.32 -5.96
N GLY A 181 3.23 19.43 -4.98
CA GLY A 181 3.53 19.80 -3.60
C GLY A 181 4.78 20.66 -3.45
N GLY A 182 5.68 20.62 -4.45
CA GLY A 182 6.90 21.41 -4.52
C GLY A 182 6.74 22.86 -4.98
N TYR A 183 5.57 23.25 -5.50
CA TYR A 183 5.36 24.63 -5.96
C TYR A 183 5.20 25.63 -4.81
N GLY A 184 4.48 25.23 -3.77
CA GLY A 184 4.04 26.13 -2.71
C GLY A 184 3.19 27.30 -3.25
N ARG A 185 3.04 28.34 -2.44
CA ARG A 185 2.31 29.57 -2.77
C ARG A 185 2.95 30.32 -3.95
N GLN A 186 2.12 30.88 -4.81
CA GLN A 186 2.54 31.71 -5.95
C GLN A 186 2.17 33.19 -5.77
N ASP A 187 1.48 33.56 -4.70
CA ASP A 187 1.15 34.94 -4.35
C ASP A 187 2.37 35.67 -3.72
N PHE A 188 3.43 35.82 -4.53
CA PHE A 188 4.74 36.32 -4.10
C PHE A 188 4.69 37.66 -3.34
N GLU A 189 3.74 38.53 -3.67
CA GLU A 189 3.57 39.82 -2.99
C GLU A 189 3.21 39.68 -1.51
N ASN A 190 2.50 38.60 -1.15
CA ASN A 190 2.13 38.29 0.23
C ASN A 190 3.19 37.45 0.96
N LEU A 191 4.26 37.04 0.26
CA LEU A 191 5.36 36.29 0.85
C LEU A 191 6.42 37.23 1.41
N PRO A 192 7.19 36.80 2.42
CA PRO A 192 8.31 37.59 2.95
C PRO A 192 9.29 37.97 1.85
N ASP A 193 9.83 39.19 1.92
CA ASP A 193 10.79 39.72 0.94
C ASP A 193 12.18 39.12 1.15
N THR A 194 12.30 37.82 0.86
CA THR A 194 13.58 37.11 0.86
C THR A 194 13.77 36.41 -0.48
N PRO A 195 15.02 36.29 -0.99
CA PRO A 195 15.28 35.73 -2.31
C PRO A 195 14.75 34.31 -2.50
N VAL A 196 14.80 33.47 -1.44
CA VAL A 196 14.35 32.07 -1.51
C VAL A 196 12.82 31.96 -1.50
N GLU A 197 12.11 32.80 -0.73
CA GLU A 197 10.63 32.81 -0.71
C GLU A 197 10.07 33.24 -2.08
N ARG A 198 10.69 34.26 -2.70
CA ARG A 198 10.22 34.89 -3.94
C ARG A 198 10.92 34.39 -5.21
N VAL A 199 11.64 33.27 -5.13
CA VAL A 199 12.36 32.71 -6.29
C VAL A 199 11.39 32.30 -7.41
N ARG A 200 11.73 32.70 -8.64
CA ARG A 200 11.03 32.36 -9.88
C ARG A 200 11.98 31.66 -10.85
N PHE A 201 11.43 30.89 -11.78
CA PHE A 201 12.21 30.25 -12.82
C PHE A 201 12.35 31.20 -14.02
N ASP A 202 13.57 31.68 -14.26
CA ASP A 202 13.86 32.60 -15.35
C ASP A 202 14.42 31.86 -16.58
N LEU A 203 13.82 32.12 -17.74
CA LEU A 203 14.32 31.61 -19.01
C LEU A 203 15.38 32.55 -19.61
N PRO A 204 16.40 32.01 -20.30
CA PRO A 204 17.31 32.83 -21.10
C PRO A 204 16.55 33.66 -22.14
N GLU A 205 17.01 34.88 -22.40
CA GLU A 205 16.29 35.84 -23.26
C GLU A 205 15.96 35.30 -24.65
N PHE A 206 16.90 34.57 -25.28
CA PHE A 206 16.70 33.93 -26.59
C PHE A 206 15.55 32.91 -26.57
N LEU A 207 15.54 32.03 -25.58
CA LEU A 207 14.50 31.01 -25.43
C LEU A 207 13.16 31.66 -25.10
N SER A 208 13.16 32.66 -24.21
CA SER A 208 11.99 33.44 -23.82
C SER A 208 11.30 34.09 -25.03
N LYS A 209 12.04 34.81 -25.87
CA LYS A 209 11.50 35.44 -27.10
C LYS A 209 10.95 34.42 -28.09
N THR A 210 11.64 33.29 -28.25
CA THR A 210 11.24 32.25 -29.21
C THR A 210 9.98 31.51 -28.76
N LEU A 211 9.86 31.21 -27.47
CA LEU A 211 8.65 30.59 -26.93
C LEU A 211 7.48 31.57 -26.93
N TRP A 212 7.70 32.82 -26.54
CA TRP A 212 6.63 33.82 -26.51
C TRP A 212 6.06 34.11 -27.89
N SER A 213 6.89 34.18 -28.93
CA SER A 213 6.41 34.38 -30.30
C SER A 213 5.50 33.25 -30.79
N LYS A 214 5.76 32.00 -30.37
CA LYS A 214 4.98 30.81 -30.69
C LYS A 214 3.68 30.71 -29.89
N TYR A 215 3.73 30.91 -28.58
CA TYR A 215 2.62 30.56 -27.69
C TYR A 215 1.72 31.72 -27.26
N LYS A 216 2.11 32.99 -27.44
CA LYS A 216 1.33 34.16 -26.95
C LYS A 216 -0.14 34.18 -27.35
N SER A 217 -0.48 33.64 -28.52
CA SER A 217 -1.85 33.62 -29.04
C SER A 217 -2.55 32.28 -28.83
N VAL A 218 -1.92 31.29 -28.21
CA VAL A 218 -2.50 29.94 -28.00
C VAL A 218 -3.52 30.00 -26.86
N ARG A 219 -4.71 29.44 -27.09
CA ARG A 219 -5.80 29.37 -26.12
C ARG A 219 -5.90 27.98 -25.51
N LEU A 220 -5.88 27.91 -24.18
CA LEU A 220 -5.75 26.67 -23.43
C LEU A 220 -7.09 25.96 -23.22
N PRO A 221 -7.10 24.61 -23.15
CA PRO A 221 -8.31 23.82 -22.99
C PRO A 221 -8.63 23.59 -21.51
N ALA A 222 -9.58 24.35 -20.95
CA ALA A 222 -10.11 24.20 -19.58
C ALA A 222 -9.17 24.49 -18.40
N TYR A 223 -7.97 25.01 -18.65
CA TYR A 223 -7.02 25.43 -17.61
C TYR A 223 -6.29 26.73 -17.99
N SER A 224 -5.62 27.37 -17.02
CA SER A 224 -4.91 28.64 -17.22
C SER A 224 -3.41 28.50 -17.46
N GLY A 225 -2.84 27.34 -17.11
CA GLY A 225 -1.43 27.02 -17.31
C GLY A 225 -0.55 27.62 -16.21
N LEU A 226 -1.16 27.87 -15.05
CA LEU A 226 -0.55 28.50 -13.89
C LEU A 226 -0.92 27.68 -12.65
N PRO A 227 0.02 27.45 -11.72
CA PRO A 227 -0.36 26.88 -10.44
C PRO A 227 -1.34 27.78 -9.68
N HIS A 228 -2.12 27.18 -8.78
CA HIS A 228 -3.01 27.96 -7.91
C HIS A 228 -2.19 28.95 -7.05
N SER A 229 -2.69 30.18 -6.93
CA SER A 229 -2.00 31.25 -6.21
C SER A 229 -1.78 30.93 -4.74
N ASP A 230 -2.76 30.25 -4.11
CA ASP A 230 -2.71 29.77 -2.74
C ASP A 230 -1.83 28.53 -2.53
N GLY A 231 -1.38 27.88 -3.62
CA GLY A 231 -0.57 26.66 -3.58
C GLY A 231 -1.27 25.42 -3.02
N ALA A 232 -2.59 25.47 -2.78
CA ALA A 232 -3.32 24.39 -2.13
C ALA A 232 -3.77 23.32 -3.12
N PHE A 233 -3.63 22.05 -2.74
CA PHE A 233 -4.02 20.89 -3.55
C PHE A 233 -5.51 20.90 -3.87
N ARG A 234 -5.85 20.54 -5.13
CA ARG A 234 -7.23 20.53 -5.63
C ARG A 234 -7.75 19.15 -6.02
N PHE A 235 -6.94 18.10 -5.87
CA PHE A 235 -7.30 16.78 -6.38
C PHE A 235 -7.95 15.87 -5.33
N ASP A 236 -9.07 15.22 -5.67
CA ASP A 236 -9.78 14.32 -4.77
C ASP A 236 -9.30 12.87 -4.90
N TYR A 237 -9.40 12.12 -3.80
CA TYR A 237 -8.95 10.74 -3.66
C TYR A 237 -10.04 9.82 -3.08
N LYS A 238 -11.19 10.37 -2.69
CA LYS A 238 -12.26 9.69 -1.96
C LYS A 238 -13.04 8.74 -2.86
N TRP A 239 -13.81 7.86 -2.23
CA TRP A 239 -14.72 6.94 -2.91
C TRP A 239 -15.74 7.68 -3.81
N LYS A 240 -16.34 8.77 -3.33
CA LYS A 240 -17.36 9.55 -4.07
C LYS A 240 -16.80 10.28 -5.28
N LYS A 241 -15.53 10.66 -5.22
CA LYS A 241 -14.84 11.44 -6.24
C LYS A 241 -13.36 11.11 -6.22
N THR A 242 -12.88 10.42 -7.26
CA THR A 242 -11.45 10.08 -7.39
C THR A 242 -10.86 10.76 -8.61
N HIS A 243 -9.73 11.46 -8.44
CA HIS A 243 -8.93 11.92 -9.56
C HIS A 243 -7.76 10.97 -9.84
N ALA A 244 -7.41 10.86 -11.12
CA ALA A 244 -6.27 10.07 -11.59
C ALA A 244 -5.62 10.69 -12.82
N VAL A 245 -4.44 10.20 -13.19
CA VAL A 245 -3.77 10.53 -14.45
C VAL A 245 -3.69 9.27 -15.29
N ALA A 246 -4.15 9.35 -16.55
CA ALA A 246 -4.10 8.27 -17.51
C ALA A 246 -3.47 8.73 -18.83
N PHE A 247 -2.77 7.84 -19.54
CA PHE A 247 -2.06 8.21 -20.76
C PHE A 247 -2.76 7.69 -22.02
N ASP A 248 -2.83 8.54 -23.05
CA ASP A 248 -3.37 8.18 -24.35
C ASP A 248 -2.41 7.32 -25.19
N ASN A 249 -2.84 6.97 -26.40
CA ASN A 249 -2.06 6.17 -27.35
C ASN A 249 -0.76 6.83 -27.86
N GLN A 250 -0.54 8.14 -27.59
CA GLN A 250 0.69 8.88 -27.87
C GLN A 250 1.44 9.26 -26.58
N ASN A 251 1.09 8.66 -25.44
CA ASN A 251 1.64 8.96 -24.11
C ASN A 251 1.44 10.42 -23.66
N LYS A 252 0.40 11.13 -24.12
CA LYS A 252 0.00 12.40 -23.50
C LYS A 252 -0.88 12.12 -22.28
N PRO A 253 -0.67 12.80 -21.15
CA PRO A 253 -1.44 12.55 -19.93
C PRO A 253 -2.81 13.23 -19.96
N TRP A 254 -3.83 12.57 -19.45
CA TRP A 254 -5.18 13.09 -19.29
C TRP A 254 -5.53 13.05 -17.81
N LEU A 255 -6.15 14.12 -17.30
CA LEU A 255 -6.74 14.14 -15.98
C LEU A 255 -8.08 13.42 -16.05
N ILE A 256 -8.24 12.43 -15.18
CA ILE A 256 -9.44 11.60 -15.07
C ILE A 256 -10.15 11.95 -13.78
N GLU A 257 -11.46 12.11 -13.84
CA GLU A 257 -12.34 12.18 -12.68
C GLU A 257 -13.34 11.02 -12.73
N VAL A 258 -13.41 10.24 -11.66
CA VAL A 258 -14.43 9.24 -11.45
C VAL A 258 -15.40 9.75 -10.38
N SER A 259 -16.61 10.13 -10.81
CA SER A 259 -17.65 10.71 -9.97
C SER A 259 -19.04 10.22 -10.41
N ASP A 260 -19.90 11.07 -10.96
CA ASP A 260 -21.19 10.63 -11.56
C ASP A 260 -20.98 9.83 -12.85
N LYS A 261 -19.90 10.13 -13.57
CA LYS A 261 -19.38 9.39 -14.73
C LYS A 261 -17.86 9.34 -14.63
N VAL A 262 -17.24 8.63 -15.56
CA VAL A 262 -15.81 8.83 -15.82
C VAL A 262 -15.64 9.97 -16.82
N TRP A 263 -14.97 11.03 -16.38
CA TRP A 263 -14.67 12.21 -17.18
C TRP A 263 -13.18 12.27 -17.50
N ALA A 264 -12.83 12.77 -18.67
CA ALA A 264 -11.46 13.03 -19.07
C ALA A 264 -11.30 14.46 -19.58
N MET A 265 -10.20 15.11 -19.22
CA MET A 265 -9.75 16.35 -19.84
C MET A 265 -8.23 16.34 -20.00
N PRO A 266 -7.65 17.15 -20.92
CA PRO A 266 -6.19 17.28 -21.01
C PRO A 266 -5.62 17.62 -19.63
N LEU A 267 -4.52 16.96 -19.23
CA LEU A 267 -3.88 17.28 -17.96
C LEU A 267 -3.44 18.76 -17.98
N PRO A 268 -3.82 19.57 -16.97
CA PRO A 268 -3.33 20.93 -16.88
C PRO A 268 -1.81 20.96 -16.71
N ILE A 269 -1.14 21.71 -17.58
CA ILE A 269 0.32 21.79 -17.66
C ILE A 269 0.78 23.25 -17.78
N ILE A 270 2.07 23.48 -17.56
CA ILE A 270 2.76 24.72 -17.89
C ILE A 270 3.16 24.68 -19.37
N PRO A 271 2.46 25.39 -20.28
CA PRO A 271 2.53 25.13 -21.73
C PRO A 271 3.92 25.32 -22.34
N LEU A 272 4.71 26.26 -21.81
CA LEU A 272 6.06 26.55 -22.27
C LEU A 272 7.00 25.36 -22.11
N THR A 273 6.75 24.51 -21.12
CA THR A 273 7.58 23.35 -20.77
C THR A 273 7.33 22.15 -21.67
N ALA A 274 6.21 22.13 -22.40
CA ALA A 274 5.90 21.10 -23.39
C ALA A 274 6.71 21.25 -24.70
N ASN A 275 7.45 22.36 -24.86
CA ASN A 275 8.22 22.62 -26.07
C ASN A 275 9.55 21.83 -26.06
N PRO A 276 9.92 21.15 -27.16
CA PRO A 276 11.19 20.44 -27.25
C PRO A 276 12.43 21.30 -26.94
N MET A 277 12.43 22.58 -27.29
CA MET A 277 13.55 23.48 -26.98
C MET A 277 13.72 23.72 -25.47
N PHE A 278 12.64 23.65 -24.69
CA PHE A 278 12.74 23.72 -23.23
C PHE A 278 13.39 22.44 -22.69
N HIS A 279 12.99 21.28 -23.20
CA HIS A 279 13.62 20.00 -22.85
C HIS A 279 15.13 20.00 -23.16
N GLU A 280 15.52 20.39 -24.37
CA GLU A 280 16.94 20.51 -24.77
C GLU A 280 17.70 21.49 -23.87
N TYR A 281 17.10 22.62 -23.52
CA TYR A 281 17.71 23.57 -22.59
C TYR A 281 17.95 22.97 -21.20
N VAL A 282 16.98 22.22 -20.67
CA VAL A 282 17.12 21.56 -19.36
C VAL A 282 18.22 20.50 -19.42
N ALA A 283 18.23 19.66 -20.46
CA ALA A 283 19.21 18.59 -20.62
C ALA A 283 20.64 19.12 -20.83
N ASP A 284 20.83 20.04 -21.79
CA ASP A 284 22.16 20.42 -22.26
C ASP A 284 22.77 21.60 -21.48
N LYS A 285 21.94 22.45 -20.85
CA LYS A 285 22.40 23.68 -20.19
C LYS A 285 22.22 23.66 -18.68
N LEU A 286 21.05 23.24 -18.18
CA LEU A 286 20.79 23.20 -16.74
C LEU A 286 21.39 21.96 -16.08
N GLY A 287 21.30 20.80 -16.75
CA GLY A 287 21.69 19.51 -16.21
C GLY A 287 20.81 19.10 -15.02
N ASP A 288 19.50 19.32 -15.14
CA ASP A 288 18.54 19.14 -14.05
C ASP A 288 17.67 17.89 -14.26
N GLU A 289 18.15 16.76 -13.75
CA GLU A 289 17.52 15.44 -13.87
C GLU A 289 16.15 15.36 -13.19
N GLU A 290 15.91 16.13 -12.12
CA GLU A 290 14.58 16.22 -11.51
C GLU A 290 13.56 16.86 -12.46
N ILE A 291 13.95 17.90 -13.22
CA ILE A 291 13.07 18.50 -14.24
C ILE A 291 12.86 17.52 -15.39
N LEU A 292 13.94 16.85 -15.83
CA LEU A 292 13.85 15.85 -16.90
C LEU A 292 12.91 14.70 -16.54
N GLU A 293 12.97 14.16 -15.33
CA GLU A 293 12.05 13.12 -14.85
C GLU A 293 10.57 13.55 -14.97
N VAL A 294 10.27 14.83 -14.70
CA VAL A 294 8.91 15.38 -14.88
C VAL A 294 8.52 15.44 -16.35
N LEU A 295 9.41 15.95 -17.20
CA LEU A 295 9.17 16.04 -18.64
C LEU A 295 9.04 14.66 -19.30
N GLU A 296 9.79 13.67 -18.84
CA GLU A 296 9.72 12.30 -19.32
C GLU A 296 8.45 11.59 -18.83
N THR A 297 8.01 11.88 -17.60
CA THR A 297 6.79 11.28 -17.03
C THR A 297 5.51 11.86 -17.64
N PHE A 298 5.42 13.19 -17.79
CA PHE A 298 4.17 13.89 -18.15
C PHE A 298 4.24 14.62 -19.49
N GLY A 299 5.40 14.69 -20.16
CA GLY A 299 5.60 15.47 -21.39
C GLY A 299 5.74 16.98 -21.17
N ALA A 300 5.37 17.48 -20.00
CA ALA A 300 5.45 18.87 -19.57
C ALA A 300 5.33 18.92 -18.05
N MET A 301 5.65 20.05 -17.41
CA MET A 301 5.39 20.24 -15.98
C MET A 301 3.87 20.39 -15.73
N PRO A 302 3.22 19.52 -14.92
CA PRO A 302 1.83 19.72 -14.52
C PRO A 302 1.62 21.05 -13.77
N SER A 303 0.53 21.77 -14.01
CA SER A 303 0.25 23.05 -13.30
C SER A 303 -0.31 22.83 -11.89
N GLY A 304 -0.93 21.67 -11.64
CA GLY A 304 -1.65 21.39 -10.40
C GLY A 304 -3.09 21.88 -10.38
N GLU A 305 -3.57 22.46 -11.49
CA GLU A 305 -4.99 22.78 -11.69
C GLU A 305 -5.82 21.50 -11.84
N CYS A 306 -7.09 21.57 -11.45
CA CYS A 306 -8.04 20.48 -11.49
C CYS A 306 -9.26 20.84 -12.36
N PHE A 307 -10.20 19.90 -12.52
CA PHE A 307 -11.51 20.18 -13.11
C PHE A 307 -12.18 21.41 -12.46
N PRO A 308 -12.95 22.21 -13.22
CA PRO A 308 -13.73 23.31 -12.66
C PRO A 308 -14.65 22.83 -11.52
N GLU A 309 -14.55 23.46 -10.36
CA GLU A 309 -15.33 23.09 -9.16
C GLU A 309 -16.81 23.43 -9.32
N ASN A 310 -17.12 24.57 -9.94
CA ASN A 310 -18.49 24.97 -10.23
C ASN A 310 -19.07 24.11 -11.36
N ARG A 311 -20.25 23.50 -11.12
CA ARG A 311 -20.91 22.61 -12.09
C ARG A 311 -21.33 23.34 -13.37
N GLU A 312 -21.68 24.62 -13.32
CA GLU A 312 -21.99 25.42 -14.51
C GLU A 312 -20.75 25.61 -15.39
N ASP A 313 -19.62 25.95 -14.78
CA ASP A 313 -18.33 26.10 -15.47
C ASP A 313 -17.84 24.76 -16.04
N PHE A 314 -17.98 23.67 -15.26
CA PHE A 314 -17.69 22.32 -15.72
C PHE A 314 -18.52 21.99 -16.97
N ASN A 315 -19.83 22.22 -16.92
CA ASN A 315 -20.72 21.95 -18.04
C ASN A 315 -20.44 22.85 -19.25
N ALA A 316 -19.97 24.08 -19.06
CA ALA A 316 -19.54 24.94 -20.18
C ALA A 316 -18.38 24.31 -20.95
N TRP A 317 -17.41 23.70 -20.26
CA TRP A 317 -16.29 22.98 -20.88
C TRP A 317 -16.66 21.61 -21.43
N VAL A 318 -17.69 20.94 -20.88
CA VAL A 318 -18.31 19.75 -21.51
C VAL A 318 -18.90 20.15 -22.86
N ARG A 319 -19.71 21.22 -22.90
CA ARG A 319 -20.29 21.73 -24.16
C ARG A 319 -19.24 22.31 -25.12
N ALA A 320 -18.07 22.72 -24.63
CA ALA A 320 -16.95 23.09 -25.49
C ALA A 320 -16.20 21.88 -26.09
N GLY A 321 -16.56 20.65 -25.70
CA GLY A 321 -15.94 19.41 -26.18
C GLY A 321 -14.58 19.11 -25.56
N VAL A 322 -14.18 19.81 -24.49
CA VAL A 322 -12.87 19.63 -23.82
C VAL A 322 -12.95 18.62 -22.68
N ILE A 323 -13.99 18.73 -21.85
CA ILE A 323 -14.30 17.72 -20.83
C ILE A 323 -15.18 16.66 -21.48
N ILE A 324 -14.68 15.44 -21.53
CA ILE A 324 -15.28 14.37 -22.32
C ILE A 324 -15.82 13.28 -21.40
N PRO A 325 -17.11 12.92 -21.50
CA PRO A 325 -17.64 11.73 -20.83
C PRO A 325 -17.07 10.47 -21.49
N VAL A 326 -16.50 9.56 -20.70
CA VAL A 326 -15.85 8.33 -21.20
C VAL A 326 -16.76 7.11 -21.02
N CYS A 327 -17.26 6.88 -19.80
CA CYS A 327 -18.17 5.77 -19.50
C CYS A 327 -18.95 6.03 -18.19
N ASP A 328 -19.96 5.19 -17.94
CA ASP A 328 -20.84 5.28 -16.77
C ASP A 328 -20.28 4.46 -15.57
N VAL A 329 -20.62 4.90 -14.35
CA VAL A 329 -20.25 4.29 -13.05
C VAL A 329 -21.45 4.13 -12.10
N ALA A 330 -22.67 4.34 -12.59
CA ALA A 330 -23.88 4.37 -11.77
C ALA A 330 -24.05 3.13 -10.86
N ASP A 331 -23.82 1.92 -11.36
CA ASP A 331 -23.96 0.68 -10.58
C ASP A 331 -22.96 0.61 -9.40
N PHE A 332 -21.75 1.14 -9.56
CA PHE A 332 -20.77 1.23 -8.48
C PHE A 332 -21.20 2.24 -7.41
N HIS A 333 -21.65 3.43 -7.81
CA HIS A 333 -22.02 4.50 -6.89
C HIS A 333 -23.39 4.32 -6.22
N GLN A 334 -24.18 3.34 -6.63
CA GLN A 334 -25.37 2.88 -5.90
C GLN A 334 -25.02 2.06 -4.65
N LYS A 335 -23.77 1.59 -4.52
CA LYS A 335 -23.28 0.79 -3.39
C LYS A 335 -22.59 1.66 -2.34
N SER A 336 -22.24 1.07 -1.21
CA SER A 336 -21.51 1.71 -0.10
C SER A 336 -20.01 1.46 -0.19
N SER A 337 -19.21 2.44 0.25
CA SER A 337 -17.76 2.32 0.37
C SER A 337 -17.35 1.56 1.63
N PHE A 338 -16.29 0.74 1.57
CA PHE A 338 -15.69 0.16 2.79
C PHE A 338 -15.13 1.23 3.74
N TYR A 339 -14.62 2.33 3.19
CA TYR A 339 -14.18 3.53 3.93
C TYR A 339 -14.14 4.75 2.99
N ASP A 340 -14.21 5.97 3.53
CA ASP A 340 -14.36 7.19 2.72
C ASP A 340 -13.17 7.45 1.78
N ALA A 341 -11.95 7.13 2.21
CA ALA A 341 -10.73 7.28 1.43
C ALA A 341 -10.51 6.16 0.37
N CYS A 342 -11.48 5.25 0.20
CA CYS A 342 -11.45 4.15 -0.75
C CYS A 342 -11.75 4.60 -2.20
N GLY A 343 -10.94 5.50 -2.73
CA GLY A 343 -11.02 5.88 -4.14
C GLY A 343 -10.53 4.77 -5.08
N TRP A 344 -10.75 4.98 -6.38
CA TRP A 344 -10.28 4.06 -7.42
C TRP A 344 -8.76 3.96 -7.42
N SER A 345 -8.25 2.73 -7.37
CA SER A 345 -6.82 2.44 -7.41
C SER A 345 -6.42 2.17 -8.86
N PHE A 346 -5.60 3.06 -9.43
CA PHE A 346 -5.12 3.02 -10.81
C PHE A 346 -3.71 2.42 -10.91
N ASN A 347 -3.44 1.71 -12.01
CA ASN A 347 -2.09 1.30 -12.38
C ASN A 347 -1.22 2.49 -12.82
N THR A 348 0.06 2.26 -13.10
CA THR A 348 1.02 3.34 -13.45
C THR A 348 0.55 4.14 -14.67
N ARG A 349 0.07 3.46 -15.72
CA ARG A 349 -0.43 4.10 -16.95
C ARG A 349 -1.81 4.75 -16.78
N GLY A 350 -2.54 4.43 -15.72
CA GLY A 350 -3.90 4.91 -15.47
C GLY A 350 -4.96 4.35 -16.41
N ASN A 351 -4.66 3.33 -17.21
CA ASN A 351 -5.64 2.74 -18.14
C ASN A 351 -6.48 1.62 -17.52
N ASN A 352 -6.08 1.11 -16.35
CA ASN A 352 -6.85 0.15 -15.57
C ASN A 352 -6.96 0.64 -14.13
N ALA A 353 -8.13 0.46 -13.53
CA ALA A 353 -8.32 0.71 -12.09
C ALA A 353 -9.25 -0.32 -11.45
N TYR A 354 -9.07 -0.53 -10.15
CA TYR A 354 -9.92 -1.38 -9.33
C TYR A 354 -10.47 -0.61 -8.13
N ASN A 355 -11.68 -0.98 -7.72
CA ASN A 355 -12.26 -0.56 -6.45
C ASN A 355 -13.25 -1.63 -5.95
N THR A 356 -13.52 -1.61 -4.65
CA THR A 356 -14.44 -2.51 -3.96
C THR A 356 -15.53 -1.70 -3.28
N ALA A 357 -16.77 -2.14 -3.42
CA ALA A 357 -17.93 -1.56 -2.76
C ALA A 357 -18.83 -2.68 -2.26
N TYR A 358 -19.69 -2.38 -1.29
CA TYR A 358 -20.60 -3.37 -0.72
C TYR A 358 -22.02 -2.82 -0.64
N HIS A 359 -22.99 -3.73 -0.56
CA HIS A 359 -24.36 -3.39 -0.20
C HIS A 359 -24.91 -4.49 0.70
N TYR A 360 -26.01 -4.19 1.39
CA TYR A 360 -26.77 -5.22 2.08
C TYR A 360 -27.74 -5.85 1.09
N ASP A 361 -27.68 -7.16 0.97
CA ASP A 361 -28.68 -7.93 0.23
C ASP A 361 -30.01 -7.83 0.98
N GLU A 362 -31.05 -7.35 0.30
CA GLU A 362 -32.37 -7.09 0.92
C GLU A 362 -33.09 -8.37 1.37
N THR A 363 -32.75 -9.52 0.77
CA THR A 363 -33.39 -10.81 1.07
C THR A 363 -32.74 -11.47 2.28
N THR A 364 -31.41 -11.44 2.35
CA THR A 364 -30.63 -12.15 3.38
C THR A 364 -30.18 -11.24 4.52
N GLY A 365 -30.12 -9.92 4.33
CA GLY A 365 -29.53 -8.99 5.28
C GLY A 365 -28.00 -9.15 5.42
N LEU A 366 -27.37 -9.94 4.55
CA LEU A 366 -25.92 -10.12 4.50
C LEU A 366 -25.26 -9.04 3.66
N ILE A 367 -23.99 -8.78 3.93
CA ILE A 367 -23.19 -7.89 3.08
C ILE A 367 -22.77 -8.66 1.82
N TYR A 368 -23.02 -8.08 0.65
CA TYR A 368 -22.46 -8.54 -0.62
C TYR A 368 -21.41 -7.54 -1.11
N SER A 369 -20.16 -7.98 -1.18
CA SER A 369 -19.04 -7.20 -1.71
C SER A 369 -18.95 -7.41 -3.22
N SER A 370 -18.81 -6.31 -3.96
CA SER A 370 -18.60 -6.27 -5.41
C SER A 370 -17.24 -5.63 -5.71
N THR A 371 -16.46 -6.28 -6.55
CA THR A 371 -15.19 -5.74 -7.07
C THR A 371 -15.39 -5.27 -8.50
N TYR A 372 -15.02 -4.02 -8.76
CA TYR A 372 -15.13 -3.39 -10.07
C TYR A 372 -13.79 -3.18 -10.71
N LYS A 373 -13.77 -3.33 -12.04
CA LYS A 373 -12.66 -2.96 -12.91
C LYS A 373 -13.09 -1.84 -13.85
N LEU A 374 -12.35 -0.76 -13.85
CA LEU A 374 -12.41 0.32 -14.84
C LEU A 374 -11.32 0.07 -15.89
N ASN A 375 -11.69 0.13 -17.17
CA ASN A 375 -10.76 0.10 -18.30
C ASN A 375 -10.93 1.38 -19.12
N LEU A 376 -9.83 2.01 -19.50
CA LEU A 376 -9.80 3.23 -20.32
C LEU A 376 -8.96 3.02 -21.58
N ALA A 377 -9.48 3.48 -22.70
CA ALA A 377 -8.79 3.59 -23.97
C ALA A 377 -8.90 5.03 -24.47
N LEU A 378 -7.85 5.82 -24.19
CA LEU A 378 -7.80 7.23 -24.52
C LEU A 378 -7.10 7.46 -25.86
N SER A 379 -7.70 8.29 -26.71
CA SER A 379 -7.13 8.72 -27.98
C SER A 379 -6.45 10.08 -27.84
N SER A 380 -5.40 10.28 -28.62
CA SER A 380 -4.72 11.57 -28.72
C SER A 380 -5.55 12.65 -29.39
N SER A 381 -5.22 13.90 -29.07
CA SER A 381 -5.78 15.11 -29.70
C SER A 381 -4.67 16.02 -30.21
N GLU A 382 -4.90 16.63 -31.38
CA GLU A 382 -4.08 17.74 -31.89
C GLU A 382 -4.31 19.03 -31.08
N LYS A 383 -5.50 19.16 -30.48
CA LYS A 383 -5.95 20.33 -29.70
C LYS A 383 -5.54 20.25 -28.22
N TYR A 384 -4.76 19.23 -27.86
CA TYR A 384 -4.37 18.92 -26.48
C TYR A 384 -3.63 20.08 -25.79
N TYR A 385 -2.68 20.72 -26.48
CA TYR A 385 -1.92 21.85 -25.94
C TYR A 385 -2.59 23.21 -26.17
N GLY A 386 -3.85 23.21 -26.59
CA GLY A 386 -4.62 24.39 -26.94
C GLY A 386 -4.77 24.62 -28.44
N LEU A 387 -5.41 25.74 -28.75
CA LEU A 387 -5.76 26.15 -30.11
C LEU A 387 -5.00 27.41 -30.50
N ASP A 388 -4.33 27.36 -31.65
CA ASP A 388 -3.67 28.51 -32.24
C ASP A 388 -4.66 29.64 -32.58
N GLU A 389 -4.10 30.80 -32.90
CA GLU A 389 -4.89 31.89 -33.42
C GLU A 389 -5.53 31.50 -34.77
N VAL A 390 -6.83 31.72 -34.87
CA VAL A 390 -7.56 31.48 -36.09
C VAL A 390 -7.23 32.60 -37.09
N VAL A 391 -6.51 32.26 -38.15
CA VAL A 391 -6.29 33.16 -39.29
C VAL A 391 -7.39 32.91 -40.31
N LEU A 392 -8.24 33.92 -40.55
CA LEU A 392 -9.26 33.85 -41.60
C LEU A 392 -8.57 33.75 -42.97
N GLY A 393 -8.58 32.54 -43.53
CA GLY A 393 -7.91 32.22 -44.79
C GLY A 393 -8.39 33.09 -45.95
N ARG A 394 -7.54 33.24 -46.98
CA ARG A 394 -7.90 33.92 -48.24
C ARG A 394 -8.96 33.15 -49.05
N ASP A 395 -9.22 31.91 -48.66
CA ASP A 395 -10.12 30.96 -49.32
C ASP A 395 -11.60 31.26 -49.05
N LEU A 396 -11.91 32.09 -48.05
CA LEU A 396 -13.26 32.61 -47.81
C LEU A 396 -13.54 33.83 -48.73
N PRO A 397 -14.73 33.91 -49.35
CA PRO A 397 -15.17 35.10 -50.06
C PRO A 397 -14.99 36.37 -49.21
N LYS A 398 -14.68 37.49 -49.86
CA LYS A 398 -14.42 38.76 -49.15
C LYS A 398 -15.61 39.17 -48.28
N GLN A 399 -16.84 38.94 -48.76
CA GLN A 399 -18.07 39.26 -48.06
C GLN A 399 -18.23 38.43 -46.77
N ASP A 400 -18.01 37.11 -46.84
CA ASP A 400 -18.10 36.21 -45.69
C ASP A 400 -17.06 36.56 -44.62
N ARG A 401 -15.85 36.94 -45.05
CA ARG A 401 -14.79 37.42 -44.13
C ARG A 401 -15.21 38.69 -43.40
N GLU A 402 -15.81 39.65 -44.08
CA GLU A 402 -16.29 40.89 -43.47
C GLU A 402 -17.44 40.64 -42.48
N THR A 403 -18.40 39.78 -42.85
CA THR A 403 -19.51 39.38 -41.98
C THR A 403 -18.99 38.69 -40.72
N LEU A 404 -18.11 37.70 -40.87
CA LEU A 404 -17.56 36.95 -39.75
C LEU A 404 -16.68 37.82 -38.84
N THR A 405 -15.85 38.71 -39.41
CA THR A 405 -15.02 39.64 -38.63
C THR A 405 -15.88 40.59 -37.80
N ARG A 406 -16.95 41.14 -38.40
CA ARG A 406 -17.89 42.04 -37.70
C ARG A 406 -18.60 41.31 -36.56
N TYR A 407 -19.09 40.11 -36.82
CA TYR A 407 -19.77 39.28 -35.83
C TYR A 407 -18.85 38.92 -34.66
N LEU A 408 -17.66 38.35 -34.94
CA LEU A 408 -16.70 37.94 -33.90
C LEU A 408 -16.22 39.14 -33.08
N SER A 409 -15.95 40.29 -33.70
CA SER A 409 -15.51 41.49 -32.97
C SER A 409 -16.58 41.99 -31.99
N SER A 410 -17.84 42.01 -32.42
CA SER A 410 -18.96 42.39 -31.55
C SER A 410 -19.21 41.38 -30.44
N PHE A 411 -19.13 40.09 -30.76
CA PHE A 411 -19.38 39.01 -29.82
C PHE A 411 -18.28 38.91 -28.76
N ILE A 412 -17.01 38.86 -29.16
CA ILE A 412 -15.85 38.79 -28.26
C ILE A 412 -15.79 40.03 -27.36
N GLY A 413 -16.10 41.22 -27.89
CA GLY A 413 -16.15 42.45 -27.10
C GLY A 413 -17.24 42.46 -26.01
N SER A 414 -18.20 41.52 -26.07
CA SER A 414 -19.29 41.38 -25.09
C SER A 414 -19.02 40.28 -24.04
N ILE A 415 -17.92 39.53 -24.16
CA ILE A 415 -17.57 38.42 -23.26
C ILE A 415 -16.58 38.90 -22.19
N ASP A 416 -16.86 38.58 -20.93
CA ASP A 416 -15.85 38.64 -19.88
C ASP A 416 -14.86 37.50 -20.04
N ASN A 417 -13.69 37.81 -20.61
CA ASN A 417 -12.62 36.86 -20.88
C ASN A 417 -11.89 36.34 -19.62
N THR A 418 -12.15 36.94 -18.46
CA THR A 418 -11.56 36.50 -17.19
C THR A 418 -12.39 35.41 -16.49
N SER A 419 -13.68 35.32 -16.82
CA SER A 419 -14.57 34.27 -16.32
C SER A 419 -14.30 32.91 -16.98
N VAL A 420 -14.46 31.82 -16.24
CA VAL A 420 -14.28 30.44 -16.76
C VAL A 420 -15.27 30.16 -17.89
N ARG A 421 -16.53 30.58 -17.73
CA ARG A 421 -17.56 30.56 -18.78
C ARG A 421 -17.11 31.30 -20.05
N GLY A 422 -16.57 32.51 -19.92
CA GLY A 422 -16.07 33.30 -21.04
C GLY A 422 -14.89 32.64 -21.74
N GLN A 423 -13.96 32.04 -21.00
CA GLN A 423 -12.85 31.28 -21.56
C GLN A 423 -13.33 30.07 -22.37
N ALA A 424 -14.33 29.32 -21.87
CA ALA A 424 -14.92 28.20 -22.59
C ALA A 424 -15.57 28.65 -23.91
N LEU A 425 -16.29 29.78 -23.90
CA LEU A 425 -16.86 30.38 -25.12
C LEU A 425 -15.78 30.76 -26.14
N LEU A 426 -14.73 31.45 -25.70
CA LEU A 426 -13.64 31.87 -26.57
C LEU A 426 -12.85 30.68 -27.13
N PHE A 427 -12.71 29.60 -26.36
CA PHE A 427 -12.13 28.35 -26.84
C PHE A 427 -13.03 27.70 -27.91
N LYS A 428 -14.33 27.62 -27.63
CA LYS A 428 -15.34 27.07 -28.54
C LYS A 428 -15.33 27.76 -29.90
N LEU A 429 -15.21 29.08 -29.94
CA LEU A 429 -15.12 29.85 -31.20
C LEU A 429 -13.89 29.48 -32.06
N ARG A 430 -12.79 29.02 -31.47
CA ARG A 430 -11.62 28.54 -32.21
C ARG A 430 -11.71 27.07 -32.59
N HIS A 431 -12.55 26.34 -31.88
CA HIS A 431 -12.70 24.89 -32.03
C HIS A 431 -13.73 24.54 -33.12
N VAL A 432 -14.81 25.32 -33.20
CA VAL A 432 -15.92 25.16 -34.16
C VAL A 432 -15.49 25.62 -35.56
N ALA A 433 -16.01 24.92 -36.58
CA ALA A 433 -15.72 25.25 -37.98
C ALA A 433 -16.24 26.64 -38.38
N HIS A 434 -15.48 27.37 -39.22
CA HIS A 434 -15.87 28.72 -39.67
C HIS A 434 -17.24 28.77 -40.36
N SER A 435 -17.62 27.70 -41.06
CA SER A 435 -18.94 27.60 -41.72
C SER A 435 -20.09 27.69 -40.72
N GLU A 436 -19.93 27.09 -39.54
CA GLU A 436 -20.97 27.10 -38.51
C GLU A 436 -21.11 28.48 -37.87
N ILE A 437 -19.97 29.14 -37.62
CA ILE A 437 -19.95 30.51 -37.10
C ILE A 437 -20.56 31.47 -38.13
N LEU A 438 -20.27 31.28 -39.43
CA LEU A 438 -20.83 32.08 -40.51
C LEU A 438 -22.35 31.90 -40.61
N ASN A 439 -22.83 30.64 -40.59
CA ASN A 439 -24.26 30.34 -40.58
C ASN A 439 -24.98 31.03 -39.42
N ARG A 440 -24.35 31.07 -38.23
CA ARG A 440 -24.92 31.79 -37.08
C ARG A 440 -24.86 33.30 -37.26
N ALA A 441 -23.77 33.83 -37.81
CA ALA A 441 -23.59 35.27 -38.04
C ALA A 441 -24.70 35.83 -38.97
N ASP A 442 -25.11 35.08 -39.99
CA ASP A 442 -26.21 35.46 -40.90
C ASP A 442 -27.59 35.52 -40.20
N GLN A 443 -27.74 34.82 -39.08
CA GLN A 443 -28.97 34.75 -38.27
C GLN A 443 -28.84 35.51 -36.94
N SER A 444 -27.77 36.30 -36.79
CA SER A 444 -27.40 36.88 -35.50
C SER A 444 -28.43 37.87 -34.96
N SER A 445 -28.67 37.80 -33.66
CA SER A 445 -29.47 38.79 -32.93
C SER A 445 -28.67 40.07 -32.71
N THR A 446 -29.36 41.21 -32.66
CA THR A 446 -28.75 42.48 -32.21
C THR A 446 -28.44 42.52 -30.72
N ARG A 447 -28.97 41.57 -29.94
CA ARG A 447 -28.72 41.46 -28.49
C ARG A 447 -27.58 40.48 -28.21
N ALA A 448 -26.50 40.98 -27.61
CA ALA A 448 -25.32 40.18 -27.26
C ALA A 448 -25.65 38.98 -26.34
N GLU A 449 -26.56 39.16 -25.39
CA GLU A 449 -26.95 38.12 -24.42
C GLU A 449 -27.59 36.89 -25.09
N THR A 450 -28.36 37.10 -26.16
CA THR A 450 -28.93 36.01 -26.98
C THR A 450 -27.83 35.19 -27.65
N GLU A 451 -26.79 35.85 -28.18
CA GLU A 451 -25.66 35.18 -28.82
C GLU A 451 -24.79 34.44 -27.80
N ILE A 452 -24.57 35.03 -26.61
CA ILE A 452 -23.82 34.38 -25.53
C ILE A 452 -24.54 33.11 -25.10
N ASN A 453 -25.85 33.18 -24.88
CA ASN A 453 -26.63 32.02 -24.48
C ASN A 453 -26.69 30.94 -25.58
N TYR A 454 -26.77 31.33 -26.85
CA TYR A 454 -26.70 30.39 -27.97
C TYR A 454 -25.37 29.62 -27.96
N TRP A 455 -24.24 30.33 -27.97
CA TRP A 455 -22.93 29.69 -27.99
C TRP A 455 -22.61 28.95 -26.70
N ASP A 456 -23.15 29.38 -25.57
CA ASP A 456 -23.01 28.65 -24.32
C ASP A 456 -23.69 27.29 -24.43
N MET A 457 -24.95 27.24 -24.89
CA MET A 457 -25.72 26.00 -25.06
C MET A 457 -25.27 25.14 -26.25
N TYR A 458 -24.54 25.69 -27.22
CA TYR A 458 -24.02 24.92 -28.35
C TYR A 458 -23.06 23.82 -27.89
N GLU A 459 -23.30 22.58 -28.30
CA GLU A 459 -22.44 21.42 -28.03
C GLU A 459 -21.45 21.20 -29.17
N ALA A 460 -20.18 21.54 -28.92
CA ALA A 460 -19.11 21.32 -29.87
C ALA A 460 -18.64 19.86 -29.85
N PRO A 461 -18.11 19.32 -30.97
CA PRO A 461 -17.59 17.97 -31.01
C PRO A 461 -16.44 17.79 -30.01
N ALA A 462 -16.30 16.61 -29.41
CA ALA A 462 -15.20 16.34 -28.49
C ALA A 462 -13.82 16.52 -29.17
N ILE A 463 -12.84 17.04 -28.43
CA ILE A 463 -11.46 17.20 -28.93
C ILE A 463 -10.73 15.87 -29.14
N ALA A 464 -11.24 14.78 -28.55
CA ALA A 464 -10.74 13.42 -28.68
C ALA A 464 -11.90 12.41 -28.54
N THR A 465 -11.71 11.23 -29.11
CA THR A 465 -12.67 10.12 -28.98
C THR A 465 -12.13 9.10 -27.98
N HIS A 466 -12.57 9.19 -26.73
CA HIS A 466 -12.22 8.23 -25.69
C HIS A 466 -13.25 7.10 -25.63
N SER A 467 -12.84 5.95 -25.09
CA SER A 467 -13.76 4.87 -24.74
C SER A 467 -13.32 4.24 -23.42
N GLY A 468 -14.26 3.64 -22.70
CA GLY A 468 -14.00 2.96 -21.45
C GLY A 468 -15.17 2.10 -21.02
N ASN A 469 -14.96 1.30 -19.99
CA ASN A 469 -16.03 0.54 -19.35
C ASN A 469 -15.71 0.30 -17.88
N VAL A 470 -16.78 0.13 -17.11
CA VAL A 470 -16.74 -0.27 -15.71
C VAL A 470 -17.53 -1.56 -15.60
N ASN A 471 -16.87 -2.62 -15.17
CA ASN A 471 -17.47 -3.94 -15.05
C ASN A 471 -17.27 -4.47 -13.64
N GLN A 472 -18.32 -5.05 -13.04
CA GLN A 472 -18.15 -5.90 -11.89
C GLN A 472 -17.46 -7.20 -12.33
N VAL A 473 -16.27 -7.45 -11.80
CA VAL A 473 -15.44 -8.61 -12.18
C VAL A 473 -15.47 -9.73 -11.14
N TYR A 474 -15.90 -9.42 -9.92
CA TYR A 474 -16.03 -10.38 -8.84
C TYR A 474 -17.13 -9.93 -7.87
N GLY A 475 -17.79 -10.88 -7.21
CA GLY A 475 -18.72 -10.60 -6.13
C GLY A 475 -18.86 -11.79 -5.19
N GLY A 476 -19.10 -11.51 -3.91
CA GLY A 476 -19.23 -12.54 -2.88
C GLY A 476 -19.83 -12.00 -1.58
N TYR A 477 -20.43 -12.90 -0.80
CA TYR A 477 -21.00 -12.56 0.49
C TYR A 477 -19.93 -12.48 1.58
N LEU A 478 -20.11 -11.56 2.52
CA LEU A 478 -19.36 -11.49 3.76
C LEU A 478 -20.24 -11.94 4.93
N PHE A 479 -19.75 -12.91 5.69
CA PHE A 479 -20.41 -13.47 6.84
C PHE A 479 -19.39 -14.06 7.82
N HIS A 480 -19.63 -13.87 9.11
CA HIS A 480 -18.94 -14.62 10.17
C HIS A 480 -19.93 -14.96 11.28
N PRO A 481 -19.89 -16.18 11.84
CA PRO A 481 -20.83 -16.62 12.88
C PRO A 481 -20.58 -15.95 14.24
N ALA A 482 -19.40 -15.41 14.48
CA ALA A 482 -19.08 -14.73 15.73
C ALA A 482 -19.56 -13.26 15.72
N PRO A 483 -19.93 -12.70 16.89
CA PRO A 483 -20.24 -11.28 17.01
C PRO A 483 -19.02 -10.42 16.67
N TYR A 484 -19.24 -9.17 16.25
CA TYR A 484 -18.20 -8.19 15.86
C TYR A 484 -16.91 -8.25 16.71
N LYS A 485 -17.03 -8.32 18.04
CA LYS A 485 -15.88 -8.39 18.96
C LYS A 485 -14.94 -9.58 18.78
N ALA A 486 -15.43 -10.66 18.19
CA ALA A 486 -14.73 -11.91 17.95
C ALA A 486 -14.64 -12.24 16.45
N GLN A 487 -14.99 -11.30 15.57
CA GLN A 487 -14.78 -11.45 14.14
C GLN A 487 -13.29 -11.32 13.81
N PRO A 488 -12.82 -11.95 12.73
CA PRO A 488 -11.54 -11.62 12.11
C PRO A 488 -11.51 -10.14 11.76
N GLN A 489 -10.37 -9.49 12.01
CA GLN A 489 -10.28 -8.04 11.93
C GLN A 489 -9.63 -7.57 10.64
N ILE A 490 -10.36 -6.76 9.86
CA ILE A 490 -9.80 -5.89 8.83
C ILE A 490 -10.07 -4.44 9.21
N LYS A 491 -9.03 -3.59 9.14
CA LYS A 491 -9.10 -2.19 9.57
C LYS A 491 -8.76 -1.24 8.43
N PHE A 492 -9.61 -0.24 8.22
CA PHE A 492 -9.46 0.77 7.18
C PHE A 492 -9.16 2.16 7.78
N PRO A 493 -8.41 3.02 7.09
CA PRO A 493 -8.09 4.34 7.60
C PRO A 493 -9.33 5.23 7.71
N ASN A 494 -9.53 5.87 8.86
CA ASN A 494 -10.54 6.89 9.09
C ASN A 494 -9.89 8.17 9.60
N TYR A 495 -9.58 9.11 8.71
CA TYR A 495 -8.82 10.31 9.04
C TYR A 495 -9.54 11.20 10.08
N ILE A 496 -10.87 11.34 9.99
CA ILE A 496 -11.64 12.20 10.91
C ILE A 496 -11.49 11.68 12.35
N LEU A 497 -11.48 10.36 12.51
CA LEU A 497 -11.32 9.71 13.81
C LEU A 497 -9.85 9.54 14.23
N ASP A 498 -8.89 9.79 13.32
CA ASP A 498 -7.45 9.64 13.53
C ASP A 498 -7.03 8.23 13.97
N PHE A 499 -7.66 7.20 13.41
CA PHE A 499 -7.27 5.79 13.58
C PHE A 499 -7.76 4.88 12.44
N CYS A 500 -7.25 3.65 12.38
CA CYS A 500 -7.73 2.60 11.49
C CYS A 500 -8.94 1.89 12.12
N GLN A 501 -10.12 2.07 11.53
CA GLN A 501 -11.39 1.55 12.02
C GLN A 501 -11.65 0.12 11.52
N SER A 502 -12.06 -0.78 12.43
CA SER A 502 -12.47 -2.14 12.07
C SER A 502 -13.77 -2.14 11.28
N PHE A 503 -13.83 -2.97 10.22
CA PHE A 503 -15.06 -3.18 9.46
C PHE A 503 -15.96 -4.20 10.14
N ASP A 504 -17.22 -3.86 10.37
CA ASP A 504 -18.23 -4.77 10.91
C ASP A 504 -19.04 -5.40 9.76
N PHE A 505 -18.98 -6.73 9.68
CA PHE A 505 -19.75 -7.50 8.71
C PHE A 505 -20.68 -8.50 9.39
N THR A 506 -21.17 -8.12 10.58
CA THR A 506 -22.29 -8.79 11.24
C THR A 506 -23.56 -8.71 10.38
N PRO A 507 -24.30 -9.81 10.18
CA PRO A 507 -25.57 -9.81 9.47
C PRO A 507 -26.62 -8.88 10.10
N LEU A 508 -27.43 -8.21 9.27
CA LEU A 508 -28.57 -7.43 9.75
C LEU A 508 -29.71 -8.32 10.27
N GLN A 509 -29.82 -9.53 9.73
CA GLN A 509 -30.82 -10.53 10.12
C GLN A 509 -30.10 -11.74 10.74
N PRO A 510 -30.66 -12.34 11.82
CA PRO A 510 -30.09 -13.53 12.43
C PRO A 510 -30.23 -14.77 11.53
N ASP A 511 -29.59 -15.87 11.92
CA ASP A 511 -29.79 -17.23 11.39
C ASP A 511 -29.37 -17.48 9.93
N TRP A 512 -28.50 -16.66 9.37
CA TRP A 512 -27.86 -16.91 8.07
C TRP A 512 -26.49 -17.57 8.23
N SER A 513 -26.14 -18.41 7.25
CA SER A 513 -24.79 -18.99 7.11
C SER A 513 -24.49 -19.14 5.63
N VAL A 514 -23.36 -18.58 5.19
CA VAL A 514 -22.91 -18.64 3.80
C VAL A 514 -21.41 -18.84 3.76
N ARG A 515 -20.94 -19.58 2.75
CA ARG A 515 -19.51 -19.69 2.46
C ARG A 515 -19.01 -18.37 1.86
N CYS A 516 -17.87 -17.92 2.33
CA CYS A 516 -17.23 -16.71 1.86
C CYS A 516 -15.90 -17.07 1.21
N ASP A 517 -15.70 -16.60 -0.01
CA ASP A 517 -14.40 -16.29 -0.57
C ASP A 517 -14.64 -14.93 -1.23
N THR A 518 -14.13 -13.85 -0.63
CA THR A 518 -14.64 -12.51 -0.98
C THR A 518 -13.56 -11.46 -0.87
N ILE A 519 -13.37 -10.71 -1.97
CA ILE A 519 -12.45 -9.57 -2.01
C ILE A 519 -13.08 -8.42 -1.22
N MET A 520 -12.35 -7.92 -0.22
CA MET A 520 -12.75 -6.77 0.59
C MET A 520 -11.96 -5.50 0.23
N PHE A 521 -10.75 -5.66 -0.29
CA PHE A 521 -9.92 -4.54 -0.70
C PHE A 521 -9.09 -4.93 -1.92
N ALA A 522 -9.03 -4.04 -2.91
CA ALA A 522 -8.23 -4.22 -4.12
C ALA A 522 -7.47 -2.93 -4.42
N TYR A 523 -6.17 -3.05 -4.70
CA TYR A 523 -5.33 -1.91 -5.05
C TYR A 523 -4.24 -2.31 -6.03
N TYR A 524 -3.72 -1.32 -6.76
CA TYR A 524 -2.48 -1.44 -7.49
C TYR A 524 -1.30 -1.03 -6.61
N GLU A 525 -0.25 -1.82 -6.67
CA GLU A 525 1.11 -1.40 -6.33
C GLU A 525 1.96 -1.46 -7.59
N GLY A 526 2.32 -0.27 -8.11
CA GLY A 526 2.82 -0.15 -9.48
C GLY A 526 1.79 -0.63 -10.50
N ASP A 527 2.14 -1.69 -11.24
CA ASP A 527 1.25 -2.34 -12.22
C ASP A 527 0.72 -3.71 -11.76
N ASN A 528 1.05 -4.12 -10.53
CA ASN A 528 0.58 -5.38 -9.95
C ASN A 528 -0.70 -5.15 -9.14
N ILE A 529 -1.74 -5.95 -9.44
CA ILE A 529 -2.96 -5.95 -8.63
C ILE A 529 -2.78 -6.78 -7.36
N LYS A 530 -3.08 -6.17 -6.23
CA LYS A 530 -3.10 -6.77 -4.90
C LYS A 530 -4.51 -6.80 -4.38
N VAL A 531 -4.90 -7.89 -3.70
CA VAL A 531 -6.20 -8.05 -3.10
C VAL A 531 -6.09 -8.57 -1.67
N VAL A 532 -6.98 -8.12 -0.81
CA VAL A 532 -7.25 -8.70 0.51
C VAL A 532 -8.57 -9.43 0.43
N LYS A 533 -8.54 -10.72 0.74
CA LYS A 533 -9.71 -11.60 0.67
C LYS A 533 -10.05 -12.17 2.02
N TYR A 534 -11.34 -12.24 2.28
CA TYR A 534 -11.94 -12.91 3.40
C TYR A 534 -12.45 -14.29 2.99
N PHE A 535 -12.12 -15.31 3.78
CA PHE A 535 -12.51 -16.69 3.58
C PHE A 535 -13.22 -17.26 4.81
N TYR A 536 -14.37 -17.88 4.58
CA TYR A 536 -15.09 -18.64 5.60
C TYR A 536 -15.77 -19.86 4.98
N ASP A 537 -15.54 -21.03 5.56
CA ASP A 537 -16.31 -22.25 5.29
C ASP A 537 -16.71 -22.87 6.61
N GLY A 538 -18.02 -23.01 6.83
CA GLY A 538 -18.58 -23.67 8.02
C GLY A 538 -18.49 -25.20 7.97
N ALA A 539 -17.97 -25.79 6.88
CA ALA A 539 -17.80 -27.23 6.77
C ALA A 539 -16.81 -27.76 7.81
N GLN A 540 -17.25 -28.82 8.48
CA GLN A 540 -16.50 -29.57 9.48
C GLN A 540 -16.13 -30.94 8.92
N PHE A 541 -14.91 -31.39 9.19
CA PHE A 541 -14.44 -32.69 8.70
C PHE A 541 -13.56 -33.40 9.73
N TYR A 542 -13.46 -34.72 9.60
CA TYR A 542 -12.52 -35.53 10.37
C TYR A 542 -11.22 -35.69 9.60
N LYS A 543 -10.08 -35.39 10.23
CA LYS A 543 -8.78 -35.68 9.63
C LYS A 543 -8.52 -37.18 9.66
N ASN A 544 -7.93 -37.67 8.58
CA ASN A 544 -7.48 -39.06 8.53
C ASN A 544 -6.37 -39.26 9.57
N VAL A 545 -6.40 -40.41 10.23
CA VAL A 545 -5.35 -40.82 11.16
C VAL A 545 -4.13 -41.20 10.33
N ASP A 546 -3.04 -40.49 10.49
CA ASP A 546 -1.75 -40.85 9.90
C ASP A 546 -1.02 -41.77 10.88
N SER A 547 -0.90 -43.04 10.51
CA SER A 547 -0.42 -44.09 11.40
C SER A 547 0.24 -45.20 10.62
N ASN A 548 1.41 -45.65 11.07
CA ASN A 548 2.04 -46.88 10.61
C ASN A 548 1.84 -48.05 11.60
N TYR A 549 0.88 -47.92 12.52
CA TYR A 549 0.54 -49.01 13.45
C TYR A 549 0.14 -50.26 12.66
N GLU A 550 0.72 -51.38 13.04
CA GLU A 550 0.41 -52.71 12.53
C GLU A 550 -0.07 -53.60 13.68
N ASN A 551 -0.50 -54.82 13.42
CA ASN A 551 -0.81 -55.78 14.48
C ASN A 551 -0.15 -57.12 14.12
N PRO A 552 0.71 -57.70 14.99
CA PRO A 552 1.11 -57.22 16.32
C PRO A 552 2.29 -56.23 16.33
N MET A 553 2.25 -55.22 17.21
CA MET A 553 3.36 -54.26 17.43
C MET A 553 4.31 -54.76 18.53
N ILE A 554 5.29 -55.60 18.20
CA ILE A 554 6.17 -56.22 19.22
C ILE A 554 7.54 -55.53 19.28
N VAL A 555 8.35 -55.67 18.22
CA VAL A 555 9.65 -54.98 18.07
C VAL A 555 9.63 -54.14 16.79
N GLY A 556 10.00 -52.87 16.89
CA GLY A 556 9.86 -51.93 15.77
C GLY A 556 9.68 -50.49 16.20
N ARG A 557 9.29 -49.62 15.26
CA ARG A 557 9.00 -48.20 15.52
C ARG A 557 7.67 -47.82 14.87
N TRP A 558 6.74 -47.39 15.72
CA TRP A 558 5.42 -46.97 15.30
C TRP A 558 5.15 -45.53 15.69
N TYR A 559 4.34 -44.87 14.87
CA TYR A 559 3.89 -43.51 14.99
C TYR A 559 2.42 -43.46 14.64
N ARG A 560 1.66 -42.70 15.43
CA ARG A 560 0.25 -42.39 15.19
C ARG A 560 -0.01 -40.93 15.50
N ASN A 561 -0.54 -40.24 14.52
CA ASN A 561 -1.10 -38.90 14.64
C ASN A 561 -2.61 -38.98 14.46
N SER A 562 -3.35 -38.81 15.55
CA SER A 562 -4.80 -38.84 15.54
C SER A 562 -5.38 -37.52 16.02
N THR A 563 -6.46 -37.09 15.39
CA THR A 563 -7.22 -35.91 15.81
C THR A 563 -8.53 -36.32 16.46
N GLU A 564 -8.93 -35.60 17.51
CA GLU A 564 -10.25 -35.76 18.13
C GLU A 564 -11.11 -34.52 17.87
N GLY A 565 -12.38 -34.77 17.56
CA GLY A 565 -13.35 -33.73 17.23
C GLY A 565 -13.34 -33.31 15.75
N MET A 566 -14.26 -32.42 15.41
CA MET A 566 -14.42 -31.90 14.06
C MET A 566 -13.41 -30.78 13.78
N SER A 567 -12.64 -30.93 12.70
CA SER A 567 -11.66 -29.93 12.25
C SER A 567 -12.34 -28.84 11.41
N THR A 568 -11.77 -27.64 11.45
CA THR A 568 -12.22 -26.46 10.69
C THR A 568 -11.04 -25.76 10.03
N LEU A 569 -11.29 -24.93 9.03
CA LEU A 569 -10.25 -24.06 8.46
C LEU A 569 -10.20 -22.74 9.23
N ALA A 570 -9.01 -22.34 9.67
CA ALA A 570 -8.73 -21.07 10.34
C ALA A 570 -7.81 -20.18 9.49
N GLY A 571 -7.60 -18.93 9.92
CA GLY A 571 -6.87 -17.92 9.15
C GLY A 571 -7.71 -17.25 8.07
N HIS A 572 -8.84 -16.65 8.47
CA HIS A 572 -9.90 -16.16 7.59
C HIS A 572 -9.52 -15.03 6.62
N PHE A 573 -8.32 -14.47 6.68
CA PHE A 573 -7.84 -13.50 5.71
C PHE A 573 -6.61 -14.00 4.97
N TYR A 574 -6.54 -13.69 3.68
CA TYR A 574 -5.37 -13.93 2.86
C TYR A 574 -5.20 -12.79 1.85
N ILE A 575 -3.97 -12.60 1.38
CA ILE A 575 -3.62 -11.57 0.40
C ILE A 575 -3.08 -12.22 -0.87
N THR A 576 -2.89 -11.46 -1.94
CA THR A 576 -2.35 -11.98 -3.21
C THR A 576 -1.06 -12.80 -3.02
N ASP A 577 -0.16 -12.32 -2.16
CA ASP A 577 1.18 -12.90 -2.01
C ASP A 577 1.32 -13.89 -0.83
N MET A 578 0.26 -14.07 -0.04
CA MET A 578 0.33 -14.88 1.19
C MET A 578 -1.02 -15.47 1.56
N ASP A 579 -1.01 -16.78 1.84
CA ASP A 579 -2.13 -17.55 2.36
C ASP A 579 -1.65 -18.42 3.53
N GLU A 580 -2.10 -18.05 4.73
CA GLU A 580 -1.74 -18.73 5.97
C GLU A 580 -2.92 -19.56 6.51
N ARG A 581 -3.90 -19.89 5.68
CA ARG A 581 -5.01 -20.76 6.12
C ARG A 581 -4.49 -22.11 6.59
N ALA A 582 -5.05 -22.59 7.69
CA ALA A 582 -4.62 -23.85 8.29
C ALA A 582 -5.82 -24.66 8.79
N GLU A 583 -5.75 -25.97 8.60
CA GLU A 583 -6.73 -26.90 9.15
C GLU A 583 -6.45 -27.15 10.63
N LEU A 584 -7.34 -26.67 11.51
CA LEU A 584 -7.22 -26.84 12.95
C LEU A 584 -8.15 -27.94 13.44
N ALA A 585 -7.61 -28.82 14.28
CA ALA A 585 -8.37 -29.84 14.98
C ALA A 585 -8.49 -29.45 16.47
N PRO A 586 -9.63 -29.75 17.14
CA PRO A 586 -9.81 -29.45 18.55
C PRO A 586 -8.73 -30.04 19.45
N THR A 587 -8.36 -31.30 19.21
CA THR A 587 -7.26 -31.99 19.87
C THR A 587 -6.45 -32.79 18.86
N VAL A 588 -5.12 -32.72 18.97
CA VAL A 588 -4.16 -33.51 18.20
C VAL A 588 -3.33 -34.35 19.17
N THR A 589 -3.32 -35.67 18.97
CA THR A 589 -2.57 -36.64 19.77
C THR A 589 -1.53 -37.31 18.88
N GLN A 590 -0.26 -37.05 19.17
CA GLN A 590 0.88 -37.68 18.52
C GLN A 590 1.48 -38.72 19.47
N THR A 591 1.51 -39.98 19.06
CA THR A 591 2.11 -41.07 19.82
C THR A 591 3.21 -41.73 19.01
N THR A 592 4.37 -41.94 19.64
CA THR A 592 5.46 -42.78 19.12
C THR A 592 5.67 -43.95 20.07
N ILE A 593 5.83 -45.14 19.52
CA ILE A 593 6.12 -46.38 20.25
C ILE A 593 7.40 -46.98 19.66
N GLU A 594 8.43 -47.18 20.48
CA GLU A 594 9.63 -47.93 20.11
C GLU A 594 9.66 -49.26 20.86
N GLY A 595 9.52 -50.36 20.13
CA GLY A 595 9.58 -51.72 20.64
C GLY A 595 10.99 -52.30 20.55
N ARG A 596 11.52 -52.88 21.64
CA ARG A 596 12.83 -53.55 21.68
C ARG A 596 12.74 -54.91 22.36
N ASP A 597 13.37 -55.93 21.77
CA ASP A 597 13.48 -57.27 22.37
C ASP A 597 14.25 -57.22 23.70
N ALA A 598 13.73 -57.93 24.70
CA ALA A 598 14.32 -58.05 26.03
C ALA A 598 14.75 -59.49 26.37
N GLY A 599 14.50 -60.46 25.48
CA GLY A 599 14.91 -61.86 25.64
C GLY A 599 13.88 -62.74 26.36
N TYR A 600 14.21 -64.01 26.56
CA TYR A 600 13.35 -64.99 27.23
C TYR A 600 13.42 -64.89 28.77
N ASP A 601 12.48 -65.55 29.44
CA ASP A 601 12.59 -65.85 30.87
C ASP A 601 13.96 -66.45 31.23
N SER A 602 14.47 -66.14 32.43
CA SER A 602 15.67 -66.79 32.95
C SER A 602 15.49 -68.30 33.18
N GLN A 603 14.26 -68.76 33.40
CA GLN A 603 13.86 -70.17 33.52
C GLN A 603 12.43 -70.35 33.00
N PRO A 604 12.07 -71.48 32.37
CA PRO A 604 10.68 -71.74 31.95
C PRO A 604 9.71 -71.73 33.13
N PHE A 605 8.45 -71.40 32.88
CA PHE A 605 7.34 -71.57 33.80
C PHE A 605 6.85 -73.02 33.80
N PHE A 606 6.33 -73.46 34.93
CA PHE A 606 5.58 -74.70 35.03
C PHE A 606 4.33 -74.55 35.92
N SER A 607 3.32 -75.36 35.65
CA SER A 607 2.16 -75.54 36.52
C SER A 607 1.58 -76.93 36.35
N PHE A 608 1.18 -77.56 37.44
CA PHE A 608 0.35 -78.75 37.38
C PHE A 608 -1.06 -78.37 36.89
N ASP A 609 -1.75 -79.33 36.27
CA ASP A 609 -3.08 -79.08 35.69
C ASP A 609 -4.15 -78.82 36.74
N ASN A 610 -4.03 -79.45 37.91
CA ASN A 610 -4.91 -79.28 39.05
C ASN A 610 -4.26 -79.86 40.33
N PHE A 611 -4.81 -79.55 41.50
CA PHE A 611 -4.36 -80.13 42.76
C PHE A 611 -4.39 -81.66 42.73
N PHE A 612 -3.30 -82.28 43.21
CA PHE A 612 -3.07 -83.73 43.23
C PHE A 612 -2.85 -84.41 41.87
N TRP A 613 -2.80 -83.65 40.78
CA TRP A 613 -2.56 -84.21 39.44
C TRP A 613 -1.08 -84.53 39.21
N ARG A 614 -0.83 -85.64 38.54
CA ARG A 614 0.47 -86.07 38.02
C ARG A 614 0.96 -85.21 36.85
N PRO A 615 0.10 -84.84 35.87
CA PRO A 615 0.55 -84.04 34.74
C PRO A 615 0.56 -82.54 35.01
N GLY A 616 1.42 -81.85 34.29
CA GLY A 616 1.48 -80.40 34.21
C GLY A 616 2.02 -79.91 32.87
N THR A 617 2.15 -78.59 32.79
CA THR A 617 2.55 -77.86 31.59
C THR A 617 3.78 -77.00 31.86
N LEU A 618 4.74 -77.02 30.95
CA LEU A 618 5.92 -76.17 30.88
C LEU A 618 5.81 -75.22 29.69
N TRP A 619 6.06 -73.94 29.91
CA TRP A 619 6.08 -72.92 28.87
C TRP A 619 7.13 -71.85 29.19
N ARG A 620 7.53 -71.03 28.22
CA ARG A 620 8.36 -69.85 28.46
C ARG A 620 7.76 -68.65 27.73
N ASN A 621 8.12 -67.45 28.16
CA ASN A 621 7.76 -66.22 27.50
C ASN A 621 9.01 -65.51 26.95
N ARG A 622 8.87 -64.86 25.79
CA ARG A 622 9.81 -63.86 25.28
C ARG A 622 9.30 -62.47 25.61
N TYR A 623 10.17 -61.64 26.15
CA TYR A 623 9.85 -60.30 26.62
C TYR A 623 10.31 -59.25 25.63
N TYR A 624 9.60 -58.12 25.62
CA TYR A 624 9.95 -56.94 24.85
C TYR A 624 9.53 -55.68 25.62
N THR A 625 10.17 -54.57 25.32
CA THR A 625 9.88 -53.27 25.94
C THR A 625 9.26 -52.32 24.94
N HIS A 626 8.29 -51.52 25.37
CA HIS A 626 7.76 -50.39 24.59
C HIS A 626 8.09 -49.09 25.29
N LEU A 627 8.85 -48.22 24.62
CA LEU A 627 8.98 -46.82 24.97
C LEU A 627 7.90 -46.02 24.23
N THR A 628 6.86 -45.60 24.95
CA THR A 628 5.74 -44.83 24.42
C THR A 628 5.88 -43.37 24.81
N LYS A 629 5.97 -42.48 23.83
CA LYS A 629 5.91 -41.02 24.04
C LYS A 629 4.63 -40.49 23.40
N THR A 630 3.83 -39.75 24.15
CA THR A 630 2.59 -39.14 23.67
C THR A 630 2.61 -37.64 23.92
N THR A 631 2.25 -36.86 22.90
CA THR A 631 2.00 -35.42 23.00
C THR A 631 0.56 -35.15 22.64
N VAL A 632 -0.20 -34.52 23.54
CA VAL A 632 -1.57 -34.09 23.30
C VAL A 632 -1.60 -32.57 23.27
N THR A 633 -2.10 -31.98 22.19
CA THR A 633 -2.28 -30.53 22.05
C THR A 633 -3.75 -30.24 21.81
N SER A 634 -4.35 -29.36 22.62
CA SER A 634 -5.77 -29.02 22.54
C SER A 634 -6.01 -27.51 22.47
N GLY A 635 -7.09 -27.15 21.78
CA GLY A 635 -7.51 -25.76 21.61
C GLY A 635 -6.51 -24.92 20.82
N THR A 636 -6.00 -25.47 19.71
CA THR A 636 -5.17 -24.70 18.78
C THR A 636 -6.02 -23.63 18.09
N TYR A 637 -5.44 -22.45 17.88
CA TYR A 637 -6.09 -21.35 17.16
C TYR A 637 -5.10 -20.66 16.23
N LYS A 638 -5.62 -20.05 15.16
CA LYS A 638 -4.88 -19.24 14.20
C LYS A 638 -5.76 -18.09 13.75
N ASP A 639 -5.36 -16.88 14.12
CA ASP A 639 -6.06 -15.66 13.73
C ASP A 639 -5.19 -14.87 12.77
N VAL A 640 -5.85 -14.29 11.77
CA VAL A 640 -5.24 -13.37 10.82
C VAL A 640 -6.01 -12.06 10.88
N ALA A 641 -5.29 -10.95 10.91
CA ALA A 641 -5.84 -9.61 10.82
C ALA A 641 -5.12 -8.78 9.76
N VAL A 642 -5.83 -7.85 9.14
CA VAL A 642 -5.29 -6.96 8.10
C VAL A 642 -5.53 -5.50 8.46
N VAL A 643 -4.52 -4.65 8.28
CA VAL A 643 -4.63 -3.20 8.50
C VAL A 643 -4.19 -2.46 7.24
N ILE A 644 -5.07 -1.64 6.70
CA ILE A 644 -4.73 -0.67 5.65
C ILE A 644 -4.26 0.60 6.37
N PRO A 645 -3.00 1.02 6.18
CA PRO A 645 -2.44 2.14 6.92
C PRO A 645 -2.94 3.49 6.42
N MET A 646 -2.95 4.47 7.32
CA MET A 646 -3.14 5.88 7.01
C MET A 646 -2.07 6.36 6.05
N TYR A 647 -2.44 7.29 5.17
CA TYR A 647 -1.56 7.94 4.19
C TYR A 647 -0.96 7.02 3.12
N GLN A 648 -1.31 5.73 3.10
CA GLN A 648 -0.75 4.76 2.15
C GLN A 648 -1.77 3.67 1.79
N ARG A 649 -2.66 3.96 0.85
CA ARG A 649 -3.73 3.03 0.42
C ARG A 649 -3.26 1.91 -0.53
N ASN A 650 -2.02 1.98 -1.02
CA ASN A 650 -1.39 0.98 -1.88
C ASN A 650 -0.55 -0.03 -1.07
N SER A 651 -0.97 -0.34 0.15
CA SER A 651 -0.22 -1.20 1.07
C SER A 651 -1.16 -1.83 2.10
N SER A 652 -0.72 -2.95 2.69
CA SER A 652 -1.42 -3.58 3.82
C SER A 652 -0.44 -4.20 4.81
N LEU A 653 -0.85 -4.27 6.08
CA LEU A 653 -0.17 -5.01 7.13
C LEU A 653 -0.94 -6.31 7.39
N TYR A 654 -0.25 -7.44 7.30
CA TYR A 654 -0.81 -8.78 7.46
C TYR A 654 -0.27 -9.41 8.75
N ALA A 655 -1.11 -9.46 9.78
CA ALA A 655 -0.76 -9.93 11.12
C ALA A 655 -1.30 -11.35 11.35
N VAL A 656 -0.45 -12.24 11.85
CA VAL A 656 -0.79 -13.62 12.20
C VAL A 656 -0.49 -13.85 13.68
N ARG A 657 -1.41 -14.49 14.40
CA ARG A 657 -1.13 -15.08 15.71
C ARG A 657 -1.62 -16.52 15.76
N GLU A 658 -0.86 -17.36 16.46
CA GLU A 658 -1.17 -18.77 16.64
C GLU A 658 -0.77 -19.24 18.03
N GLY A 659 -1.51 -20.20 18.57
CA GLY A 659 -1.27 -20.70 19.91
C GLY A 659 -2.09 -21.94 20.23
N TYR A 660 -1.99 -22.37 21.50
CA TYR A 660 -2.77 -23.49 22.03
C TYR A 660 -3.19 -23.23 23.47
N ARG A 661 -4.34 -23.79 23.85
CA ARG A 661 -4.88 -23.66 25.22
C ARG A 661 -4.24 -24.63 26.21
N SER A 662 -3.91 -25.84 25.77
CA SER A 662 -3.23 -26.81 26.63
C SER A 662 -2.38 -27.77 25.82
N LYS A 663 -1.21 -28.14 26.35
CA LYS A 663 -0.37 -29.18 25.78
C LYS A 663 0.17 -30.07 26.89
N SER A 664 0.09 -31.38 26.74
CA SER A 664 0.66 -32.34 27.70
C SER A 664 1.61 -33.29 26.99
N TYR A 665 2.63 -33.71 27.72
CA TYR A 665 3.58 -34.71 27.30
C TYR A 665 3.58 -35.85 28.31
N SER A 666 3.58 -37.09 27.82
CA SER A 666 3.81 -38.28 28.62
C SER A 666 4.83 -39.19 27.96
N GLU A 667 5.65 -39.85 28.77
CA GLU A 667 6.61 -40.85 28.36
C GLU A 667 6.53 -42.03 29.33
N SER A 668 6.47 -43.24 28.79
CA SER A 668 6.48 -44.47 29.60
C SER A 668 7.29 -45.58 28.96
N LEU A 669 8.00 -46.34 29.77
CA LEU A 669 8.69 -47.56 29.39
C LEU A 669 8.03 -48.73 30.11
N GLN A 670 7.46 -49.67 29.35
CA GLN A 670 6.77 -50.84 29.88
C GLN A 670 7.37 -52.13 29.32
N LEU A 671 7.36 -53.18 30.15
CA LEU A 671 7.80 -54.52 29.78
C LEU A 671 6.56 -55.38 29.49
N TYR A 672 6.57 -56.03 28.34
CA TYR A 672 5.53 -56.92 27.86
C TYR A 672 6.11 -58.31 27.58
N SER A 673 5.25 -59.31 27.44
CA SER A 673 5.65 -60.69 27.18
C SER A 673 4.71 -61.39 26.21
N VAL A 674 5.26 -62.29 25.42
CA VAL A 674 4.55 -63.21 24.52
C VAL A 674 4.97 -64.62 24.87
N GLN A 675 4.01 -65.51 25.03
CA GLN A 675 4.28 -66.93 25.30
C GLN A 675 4.78 -67.63 24.04
N ASP A 676 5.83 -68.43 24.16
CA ASP A 676 6.41 -69.25 23.09
C ASP A 676 5.38 -70.29 22.57
N PRO A 677 5.29 -70.54 21.24
CA PRO A 677 4.36 -71.54 20.68
C PRO A 677 4.67 -72.98 21.09
N TYR A 678 5.91 -73.27 21.52
CA TYR A 678 6.30 -74.56 22.07
C TYR A 678 5.98 -74.63 23.56
N ILE A 679 5.02 -75.50 23.87
CA ILE A 679 4.60 -75.84 25.22
C ILE A 679 4.87 -77.33 25.42
N TYR A 680 5.32 -77.71 26.62
CA TYR A 680 5.63 -79.10 26.92
C TYR A 680 4.76 -79.64 28.04
N ARG A 681 4.38 -80.91 27.96
CA ARG A 681 3.67 -81.61 29.03
C ARG A 681 4.63 -82.50 29.78
N TYR A 682 4.59 -82.39 31.09
CA TYR A 682 5.38 -83.21 31.99
C TYR A 682 4.50 -84.00 32.93
N TRP A 683 5.08 -85.02 33.56
CA TRP A 683 4.43 -85.75 34.63
C TRP A 683 5.43 -86.19 35.71
N THR A 684 4.92 -86.42 36.91
CA THR A 684 5.64 -87.04 38.01
C THR A 684 4.69 -87.88 38.86
N HIS A 685 5.18 -88.48 39.93
CA HIS A 685 4.37 -89.21 40.89
C HIS A 685 4.85 -88.98 42.32
N ASP A 686 3.93 -88.48 43.16
CA ASP A 686 4.09 -88.34 44.60
C ASP A 686 2.83 -88.89 45.30
N PRO A 687 2.98 -89.73 46.35
CA PRO A 687 1.85 -90.38 47.00
C PRO A 687 0.90 -89.40 47.74
N ILE A 688 1.33 -88.17 48.02
CA ILE A 688 0.57 -87.15 48.75
C ILE A 688 0.10 -86.06 47.77
N PHE A 689 1.00 -85.55 46.92
CA PHE A 689 0.80 -84.31 46.16
C PHE A 689 0.58 -84.50 44.65
N ALA A 690 0.87 -85.67 44.08
CA ALA A 690 0.69 -85.96 42.64
C ALA A 690 0.43 -87.45 42.39
N TRP A 691 -0.81 -87.89 42.64
CA TRP A 691 -1.20 -89.30 42.50
C TRP A 691 -2.35 -89.53 41.51
N ARG A 692 -3.00 -88.47 41.01
CA ARG A 692 -4.19 -88.54 40.13
C ARG A 692 -3.88 -88.13 38.68
N GLY A 693 -4.60 -88.71 37.72
CA GLY A 693 -4.47 -88.34 36.29
C GLY A 693 -3.21 -88.90 35.61
N GLY A 694 -3.07 -88.64 34.31
CA GLY A 694 -1.90 -89.03 33.54
C GLY A 694 -1.85 -88.42 32.13
N LEU A 695 -0.72 -88.60 31.45
CA LEU A 695 -0.49 -88.16 30.08
C LEU A 695 -0.64 -89.34 29.11
N GLU A 696 -0.85 -89.03 27.84
CA GLU A 696 -0.89 -90.02 26.76
C GLU A 696 0.45 -90.77 26.58
N VAL A 697 1.56 -90.15 27.01
CA VAL A 697 2.91 -90.70 26.97
C VAL A 697 3.60 -90.52 28.33
N MET A 698 4.05 -91.63 28.93
CA MET A 698 4.69 -91.72 30.26
C MET A 698 5.78 -92.81 30.26
N LYS A 699 6.80 -92.64 29.43
CA LYS A 699 7.89 -93.61 29.15
C LYS A 699 9.20 -93.28 29.88
N GLY A 700 9.26 -92.19 30.63
CA GLY A 700 10.43 -91.77 31.40
C GLY A 700 10.89 -92.83 32.39
N SER A 701 12.20 -93.01 32.49
CA SER A 701 12.85 -94.04 33.32
C SER A 701 14.05 -93.44 34.06
N PRO A 702 14.17 -93.59 35.39
CA PRO A 702 13.31 -94.37 36.28
C PRO A 702 11.90 -93.80 36.46
N SER A 703 10.96 -94.65 36.90
CA SER A 703 9.60 -94.20 37.22
C SER A 703 9.63 -93.27 38.45
N PRO A 704 8.98 -92.10 38.40
CA PRO A 704 8.99 -91.14 39.51
C PRO A 704 8.47 -91.71 40.82
N LYS A 705 9.16 -91.39 41.92
CA LYS A 705 8.71 -91.68 43.28
C LYS A 705 8.95 -90.46 44.16
N GLU A 706 7.95 -90.09 44.97
CA GLU A 706 8.04 -88.93 45.87
C GLU A 706 8.38 -87.62 45.10
N GLY A 707 7.90 -87.49 43.86
CA GLY A 707 8.08 -86.30 43.02
C GLY A 707 9.38 -86.25 42.21
N ASP A 708 10.23 -87.29 42.23
CA ASP A 708 11.53 -87.32 41.52
C ASP A 708 11.68 -88.62 40.69
N PRO A 709 11.99 -88.55 39.37
CA PRO A 709 12.14 -87.34 38.56
C PRO A 709 10.81 -86.76 38.02
N VAL A 710 10.89 -85.59 37.37
CA VAL A 710 9.81 -84.95 36.63
C VAL A 710 10.11 -85.06 35.15
N TRP A 711 9.40 -85.95 34.45
CA TRP A 711 9.63 -86.26 33.04
C TRP A 711 8.78 -85.39 32.13
N VAL A 712 9.43 -84.63 31.26
CA VAL A 712 8.80 -83.93 30.14
C VAL A 712 8.77 -84.85 28.93
N GLU A 713 7.59 -85.07 28.33
CA GLU A 713 7.42 -86.12 27.31
C GLU A 713 6.63 -85.74 26.08
N ILE A 714 5.76 -84.73 26.16
CA ILE A 714 4.93 -84.31 25.03
C ILE A 714 5.31 -82.89 24.67
N GLU A 715 5.69 -82.68 23.41
CA GLU A 715 5.82 -81.37 22.79
C GLU A 715 4.50 -81.01 22.12
N ILE A 716 4.02 -79.79 22.37
CA ILE A 716 2.84 -79.20 21.74
C ILE A 716 3.29 -77.92 21.04
N TYR A 717 3.08 -77.86 19.73
CA TYR A 717 3.37 -76.68 18.92
C TYR A 717 2.06 -76.00 18.51
N GLY A 718 1.83 -74.79 19.02
CA GLY A 718 0.64 -73.99 18.78
C GLY A 718 0.96 -72.58 18.27
N PRO A 719 1.39 -72.42 17.01
CA PRO A 719 1.77 -71.12 16.47
C PRO A 719 0.57 -70.20 16.22
N SER A 720 0.80 -68.91 16.40
CA SER A 720 -0.09 -67.79 16.09
C SER A 720 0.74 -66.61 15.58
N GLU A 721 0.09 -65.68 14.88
CA GLU A 721 0.75 -64.44 14.39
C GLU A 721 1.40 -63.63 15.52
N THR A 722 0.91 -63.75 16.75
CA THR A 722 1.43 -63.05 17.93
C THR A 722 2.61 -63.74 18.59
N ASN A 723 2.69 -65.08 18.54
CA ASN A 723 3.75 -65.84 19.20
C ASN A 723 4.93 -66.24 18.30
N ASP A 724 4.85 -65.95 17.00
CA ASP A 724 5.97 -66.06 16.05
C ASP A 724 7.23 -65.31 16.54
N PHE A 725 7.06 -64.16 17.19
CA PHE A 725 8.18 -63.44 17.83
C PHE A 725 8.92 -64.27 18.89
N ALA A 726 8.17 -65.09 19.62
CA ALA A 726 8.69 -65.97 20.66
C ALA A 726 9.05 -67.36 20.14
N ASP A 727 8.98 -67.60 18.83
CA ASP A 727 9.38 -68.87 18.23
C ASP A 727 10.89 -68.85 17.92
N ASP A 728 11.63 -69.72 18.61
CA ASP A 728 13.06 -70.00 18.33
C ASP A 728 13.27 -71.51 18.13
N GLY A 729 12.20 -72.22 17.73
CA GLY A 729 12.15 -73.67 17.62
C GLY A 729 12.01 -74.40 18.98
N PRO A 730 12.02 -75.74 18.95
CA PRO A 730 11.89 -76.56 20.14
C PRO A 730 13.03 -76.28 21.15
N TRP A 731 12.67 -75.85 22.35
CA TRP A 731 13.63 -75.45 23.38
C TRP A 731 13.91 -76.53 24.43
N ILE A 732 13.18 -77.66 24.39
CA ILE A 732 13.54 -78.89 25.09
C ILE A 732 13.91 -79.95 24.05
N GLN A 733 15.15 -80.41 24.09
CA GLN A 733 15.65 -81.42 23.16
C GLN A 733 15.73 -82.79 23.85
N GLY A 734 15.38 -83.86 23.10
CA GLY A 734 15.56 -85.25 23.56
C GLY A 734 14.54 -85.73 24.60
N LEU A 735 13.24 -85.63 24.30
CA LEU A 735 12.18 -86.19 25.15
C LEU A 735 12.26 -87.73 25.23
N PRO A 736 12.09 -88.38 26.40
CA PRO A 736 11.77 -87.79 27.70
C PRO A 736 12.94 -87.04 28.35
N ALA A 737 12.71 -85.82 28.84
CA ALA A 737 13.73 -84.98 29.48
C ALA A 737 13.42 -84.76 30.96
N ASP A 738 14.44 -84.80 31.82
CA ASP A 738 14.29 -84.61 33.27
C ASP A 738 14.34 -83.11 33.65
N TYR A 739 13.22 -82.60 34.18
CA TYR A 739 13.05 -81.21 34.64
C TYR A 739 12.78 -81.12 36.14
N THR A 740 13.20 -82.12 36.92
CA THR A 740 13.11 -82.11 38.39
C THR A 740 13.80 -80.89 38.98
N TRP A 741 14.92 -80.47 38.40
CA TRP A 741 15.67 -79.28 38.83
C TRP A 741 14.84 -77.99 38.79
N LEU A 742 13.83 -77.91 37.92
CA LEU A 742 12.95 -76.74 37.79
C LEU A 742 11.67 -76.90 38.62
N VAL A 743 11.05 -78.07 38.56
CA VAL A 743 9.73 -78.32 39.18
C VAL A 743 9.87 -78.59 40.68
N HIS A 744 10.86 -79.38 41.10
CA HIS A 744 11.17 -79.74 42.49
C HIS A 744 12.66 -79.50 42.81
N PRO A 745 13.15 -78.25 42.81
CA PRO A 745 14.56 -77.92 43.05
C PRO A 745 15.06 -78.32 44.45
N LYS A 746 14.15 -78.53 45.41
CA LYS A 746 14.46 -78.99 46.77
C LYS A 746 13.61 -80.22 47.09
N SER A 747 14.24 -81.27 47.61
CA SER A 747 13.61 -82.57 47.87
C SER A 747 12.45 -82.57 48.88
N ASN A 748 12.24 -81.49 49.64
CA ASN A 748 11.23 -81.42 50.72
C ASN A 748 10.19 -80.31 50.52
N GLU A 749 10.14 -79.69 49.34
CA GLU A 749 9.26 -78.56 49.03
C GLU A 749 8.46 -78.86 47.76
N TRP A 750 7.13 -78.97 47.90
CA TRP A 750 6.25 -79.19 46.76
C TRP A 750 5.82 -77.85 46.15
N LEU A 751 6.15 -77.63 44.87
CA LEU A 751 5.73 -76.45 44.12
C LEU A 751 4.62 -76.84 43.15
N HIS A 752 3.42 -76.30 43.34
CA HIS A 752 2.29 -76.57 42.45
C HIS A 752 2.38 -75.82 41.11
N SER A 753 3.08 -74.69 41.11
CA SER A 753 3.48 -73.92 39.95
C SER A 753 4.71 -73.10 40.32
N GLY A 754 5.48 -72.68 39.33
CA GLY A 754 6.71 -71.94 39.56
C GLY A 754 7.49 -71.68 38.28
N GLY A 755 8.78 -71.38 38.47
CA GLY A 755 9.66 -70.97 37.38
C GLY A 755 9.45 -69.52 36.95
N GLY A 756 9.81 -69.21 35.71
CA GLY A 756 9.82 -67.86 35.18
C GLY A 756 11.03 -67.03 35.59
N GLY A 757 11.06 -65.80 35.11
CA GLY A 757 12.04 -64.80 35.54
C GLY A 757 12.24 -63.75 34.48
N ALA A 758 11.33 -62.79 34.45
CA ALA A 758 11.34 -61.71 33.48
C ALA A 758 12.68 -60.93 33.52
N PRO A 759 13.20 -60.47 32.36
CA PRO A 759 14.35 -59.59 32.30
C PRO A 759 14.18 -58.36 33.21
N LYS A 760 15.26 -57.96 33.89
CA LYS A 760 15.25 -56.79 34.79
C LYS A 760 15.21 -55.50 33.96
N VAL A 761 14.03 -54.90 33.84
CA VAL A 761 13.83 -53.60 33.18
C VAL A 761 13.26 -52.60 34.19
N ASN A 762 13.89 -51.43 34.30
CA ASN A 762 13.39 -50.32 35.12
C ASN A 762 12.27 -49.61 34.37
N THR A 763 11.03 -50.06 34.55
CA THR A 763 9.86 -49.41 33.99
C THR A 763 9.61 -48.07 34.66
N TYR A 764 9.05 -47.12 33.91
CA TYR A 764 8.69 -45.81 34.43
C TYR A 764 7.53 -45.22 33.64
N ALA A 765 6.87 -44.24 34.25
CA ALA A 765 5.92 -43.36 33.58
C ALA A 765 6.11 -41.95 34.13
N THR A 766 6.31 -41.00 33.23
CA THR A 766 6.44 -39.58 33.56
C THR A 766 5.53 -38.78 32.64
N GLY A 767 5.08 -37.62 33.13
CA GLY A 767 4.31 -36.70 32.33
C GLY A 767 4.26 -35.33 32.97
N TYR A 768 4.08 -34.32 32.13
CA TYR A 768 3.93 -32.95 32.58
C TYR A 768 3.03 -32.18 31.63
N SER A 769 2.36 -31.17 32.16
CA SER A 769 1.60 -30.21 31.38
C SER A 769 2.48 -29.02 31.04
N ILE A 770 2.44 -28.60 29.79
CA ILE A 770 3.02 -27.35 29.33
C ILE A 770 1.92 -26.29 29.47
N PRO A 771 2.20 -25.15 30.13
CA PRO A 771 1.25 -24.04 30.21
C PRO A 771 0.75 -23.61 28.83
N PRO A 772 -0.41 -22.95 28.75
CA PRO A 772 -0.85 -22.31 27.51
C PRO A 772 0.29 -21.45 26.95
N LYS A 773 0.54 -21.56 25.65
CA LYS A 773 1.55 -20.75 24.97
C LYS A 773 0.88 -19.98 23.85
N GLU A 774 1.02 -18.66 23.91
CA GLU A 774 0.46 -17.72 22.95
C GLU A 774 1.58 -16.90 22.26
N ASP A 775 2.74 -17.52 22.01
CA ASP A 775 3.93 -16.78 21.55
C ASP A 775 4.13 -16.85 20.02
N GLY A 776 3.32 -17.64 19.32
CA GLY A 776 3.42 -17.79 17.87
C GLY A 776 2.78 -16.60 17.15
N GLY A 777 3.50 -15.99 16.22
CA GLY A 777 2.93 -14.96 15.37
C GLY A 777 3.96 -14.32 14.46
N ARG A 778 3.47 -13.57 13.48
CA ARG A 778 4.28 -12.92 12.44
C ARG A 778 3.56 -11.66 11.98
N LEU A 779 4.32 -10.66 11.55
CA LEU A 779 3.77 -9.48 10.90
C LEU A 779 4.50 -9.25 9.58
N TYR A 780 3.71 -9.13 8.52
CA TYR A 780 4.19 -8.80 7.20
C TYR A 780 3.63 -7.45 6.76
N TRP A 781 4.39 -6.77 5.93
CA TRP A 781 4.02 -5.51 5.29
C TRP A 781 4.08 -5.71 3.79
N ASP A 782 2.92 -5.68 3.14
CA ASP A 782 2.81 -5.72 1.68
C ASP A 782 2.99 -4.31 1.13
N THR A 783 4.13 -4.08 0.48
CA THR A 783 4.44 -2.87 -0.30
C THR A 783 4.86 -3.32 -1.71
N THR A 784 5.86 -2.72 -2.34
CA THR A 784 6.42 -3.17 -3.61
C THR A 784 6.75 -4.67 -3.57
N GLU A 785 7.21 -5.13 -2.41
CA GLU A 785 7.46 -6.53 -2.08
C GLU A 785 6.89 -6.84 -0.70
N LEU A 786 6.74 -8.13 -0.39
CA LEU A 786 6.29 -8.58 0.92
C LEU A 786 7.46 -8.54 1.91
N VAL A 787 7.41 -7.59 2.85
CA VAL A 787 8.47 -7.38 3.86
C VAL A 787 8.09 -8.04 5.17
N THR A 788 8.96 -8.89 5.70
CA THR A 788 8.82 -9.38 7.08
C THR A 788 9.14 -8.27 8.06
N VAL A 789 8.14 -7.83 8.83
CA VAL A 789 8.32 -6.82 9.88
C VAL A 789 8.91 -7.47 11.13
N ARG A 790 8.29 -8.58 11.58
CA ARG A 790 8.75 -9.39 12.73
C ARG A 790 8.24 -10.84 12.64
N LEU A 791 8.95 -11.76 13.29
CA LEU A 791 8.63 -13.19 13.40
C LEU A 791 8.14 -13.57 14.81
N THR A 792 7.66 -12.58 15.55
CA THR A 792 7.09 -12.69 16.89
C THR A 792 5.63 -12.24 16.86
N ARG A 793 4.88 -12.56 17.93
CA ARG A 793 3.49 -12.15 18.08
C ARG A 793 3.33 -10.62 17.88
N PRO A 794 2.45 -10.17 16.95
CA PRO A 794 2.09 -8.77 16.81
C PRO A 794 1.27 -8.25 18.00
N ASP A 795 1.15 -6.92 18.11
CA ASP A 795 0.28 -6.25 19.10
C ASP A 795 -1.16 -6.79 19.03
N ASP A 796 -1.79 -7.05 20.18
CA ASP A 796 -3.16 -7.58 20.24
C ASP A 796 -4.20 -6.67 19.59
N LYS A 797 -3.93 -5.36 19.48
CA LYS A 797 -4.78 -4.40 18.76
C LYS A 797 -4.99 -4.76 17.28
N TYR A 798 -4.11 -5.56 16.68
CA TYR A 798 -4.36 -6.11 15.35
C TYR A 798 -5.61 -6.98 15.32
N PHE A 799 -5.82 -7.78 16.37
CA PHE A 799 -6.85 -8.82 16.42
C PHE A 799 -8.10 -8.42 17.22
N LEU A 800 -8.08 -7.25 17.87
CA LEU A 800 -9.24 -6.66 18.55
C LEU A 800 -9.93 -5.62 17.65
N PRO A 801 -11.24 -5.35 17.84
CA PRO A 801 -11.92 -4.23 17.20
C PRO A 801 -11.23 -2.90 17.44
N SER A 802 -11.34 -1.98 16.49
CA SER A 802 -10.85 -0.59 16.62
C SER A 802 -11.97 0.38 16.21
N PRO A 803 -12.54 1.17 17.14
CA PRO A 803 -12.28 1.13 18.58
C PRO A 803 -12.79 -0.16 19.24
N ASP A 804 -12.16 -0.57 20.35
CA ASP A 804 -12.68 -1.65 21.20
C ASP A 804 -13.73 -1.15 22.21
N GLU A 805 -14.24 -2.05 23.05
CA GLU A 805 -15.27 -1.74 24.07
C GLU A 805 -14.80 -0.75 25.15
N TYR A 806 -13.49 -0.54 25.30
CA TYR A 806 -12.88 0.40 26.22
C TYR A 806 -12.44 1.70 25.53
N GLY A 807 -12.65 1.81 24.22
CA GLY A 807 -12.25 2.95 23.39
C GLY A 807 -10.78 2.93 22.95
N PHE A 808 -10.06 1.81 23.10
CA PHE A 808 -8.71 1.69 22.54
C PHE A 808 -8.77 1.58 21.02
N THR A 809 -7.90 2.31 20.34
CA THR A 809 -7.84 2.41 18.89
C THR A 809 -6.52 1.87 18.35
N MET A 810 -6.56 1.45 17.09
CA MET A 810 -5.41 1.01 16.32
C MET A 810 -5.03 2.10 15.32
N TYR A 811 -3.83 2.65 15.43
CA TYR A 811 -3.29 3.60 14.46
C TYR A 811 -2.07 3.00 13.77
N ARG A 812 -2.09 2.99 12.44
CA ARG A 812 -0.90 2.72 11.63
C ARG A 812 -0.86 3.69 10.47
N ASP A 813 0.28 4.33 10.24
CA ASP A 813 0.51 5.24 9.13
C ASP A 813 1.77 4.86 8.36
N GLY A 814 1.91 5.37 7.14
CA GLY A 814 3.06 5.12 6.28
C GLY A 814 3.37 6.27 5.34
N CYS A 815 4.54 6.22 4.72
CA CYS A 815 4.90 7.13 3.65
C CYS A 815 5.76 6.41 2.61
N LYS A 816 5.77 6.94 1.38
CA LYS A 816 6.50 6.39 0.24
C LYS A 816 6.95 7.51 -0.69
N VAL A 817 8.11 7.35 -1.32
CA VAL A 817 8.53 8.16 -2.45
C VAL A 817 7.86 7.62 -3.72
N PHE A 818 7.09 8.44 -4.40
CA PHE A 818 6.36 8.07 -5.61
C PHE A 818 7.05 8.53 -6.89
N MET A 819 7.80 9.64 -6.83
CA MET A 819 8.49 10.22 -7.98
C MET A 819 9.97 10.49 -7.70
N GLY A 820 10.81 10.06 -8.64
CA GLY A 820 12.27 10.09 -8.58
C GLY A 820 12.89 8.69 -8.52
N GLN A 821 14.22 8.64 -8.62
CA GLN A 821 15.02 7.41 -8.60
C GLN A 821 15.12 6.75 -7.21
N THR A 822 14.84 7.50 -6.14
CA THR A 822 14.95 7.00 -4.77
C THR A 822 13.83 6.02 -4.44
N ILE A 823 14.19 4.77 -4.11
CA ILE A 823 13.25 3.77 -3.61
C ILE A 823 13.21 3.88 -2.09
N TYR A 824 12.09 4.37 -1.56
CA TYR A 824 11.87 4.47 -0.11
C TYR A 824 10.39 4.37 0.27
N ALA A 825 10.11 3.60 1.30
CA ALA A 825 8.86 3.64 2.04
C ALA A 825 9.09 3.34 3.53
N ASN A 826 8.19 3.77 4.41
CA ASN A 826 8.16 3.33 5.80
C ASN A 826 6.74 3.09 6.31
N ILE A 827 6.65 2.38 7.43
CA ILE A 827 5.41 2.09 8.12
C ILE A 827 5.60 2.19 9.63
N SER A 828 4.57 2.57 10.39
CA SER A 828 4.60 2.77 11.85
C SER A 828 4.66 1.47 12.65
N GLU A 829 5.61 0.63 12.29
CA GLU A 829 6.03 -0.54 13.03
C GLU A 829 7.50 -0.36 13.40
N GLN A 830 7.92 -0.87 14.55
CA GLN A 830 9.32 -0.75 14.96
C GLN A 830 10.19 -1.71 14.15
N ASP A 831 11.36 -1.24 13.69
CA ASP A 831 12.38 -2.13 13.14
C ASP A 831 13.19 -2.77 14.27
N GLU A 832 12.98 -4.06 14.52
CA GLU A 832 13.63 -4.80 15.63
C GLU A 832 15.16 -4.84 15.50
N GLN A 833 15.70 -4.61 14.29
CA GLN A 833 17.14 -4.61 14.03
C GLN A 833 17.81 -3.25 14.25
N LYS A 834 17.03 -2.19 14.51
CA LYS A 834 17.53 -0.81 14.64
C LYS A 834 17.29 -0.24 16.03
N ALA A 835 17.80 0.96 16.26
CA ALA A 835 17.60 1.68 17.51
C ALA A 835 16.10 1.89 17.81
N PRO A 836 15.69 1.89 19.10
CA PRO A 836 14.31 2.18 19.49
C PRO A 836 13.79 3.48 18.87
N GLY A 837 12.55 3.45 18.37
CA GLY A 837 11.91 4.59 17.70
C GLY A 837 12.12 4.66 16.19
N VAL A 838 12.96 3.80 15.60
CA VAL A 838 13.09 3.71 14.14
C VAL A 838 11.96 2.84 13.57
N ARG A 839 11.24 3.41 12.60
CA ARG A 839 10.16 2.75 11.88
C ARG A 839 10.70 1.69 10.92
N LYS A 840 9.90 0.69 10.59
CA LYS A 840 10.22 -0.31 9.57
C LYS A 840 10.27 0.39 8.21
N ILE A 841 11.37 0.18 7.49
CA ILE A 841 11.62 0.81 6.20
C ILE A 841 11.80 -0.23 5.09
N PHE A 842 11.47 0.18 3.87
CA PHE A 842 11.84 -0.48 2.63
C PHE A 842 12.64 0.52 1.79
N GLY A 843 13.81 0.12 1.30
CA GLY A 843 14.74 1.03 0.64
C GLY A 843 15.41 2.03 1.60
N HIS A 844 15.83 3.19 1.10
CA HIS A 844 16.61 4.17 1.88
C HIS A 844 16.51 5.59 1.29
N THR A 845 16.58 6.59 2.17
CA THR A 845 16.73 8.02 1.85
C THR A 845 17.55 8.69 2.95
N SER A 846 18.45 9.59 2.58
CA SER A 846 19.24 10.43 3.50
C SER A 846 18.47 11.67 3.97
N LEU A 847 17.28 11.93 3.44
CA LEU A 847 16.50 13.13 3.73
C LEU A 847 15.80 13.07 5.10
N VAL A 848 15.51 11.89 5.62
CA VAL A 848 14.72 11.70 6.85
C VAL A 848 15.47 10.90 7.92
N ASP A 849 14.97 10.92 9.16
CA ASP A 849 15.51 10.15 10.29
C ASP A 849 14.78 8.81 10.51
N HIS A 850 13.74 8.54 9.72
CA HIS A 850 12.89 7.35 9.77
C HIS A 850 12.03 7.19 11.05
N GLN A 851 11.74 8.26 11.79
CA GLN A 851 10.94 8.21 13.02
C GLN A 851 9.46 8.55 12.83
N ALA A 852 9.09 9.13 11.69
CA ALA A 852 7.71 9.50 11.35
C ALA A 852 7.34 9.15 9.90
N ALA A 853 6.05 9.26 9.55
CA ALA A 853 5.61 9.34 8.17
C ALA A 853 5.86 10.76 7.65
N TYR A 854 6.71 10.89 6.63
CA TYR A 854 7.10 12.19 6.08
C TYR A 854 6.35 12.49 4.78
N HIS A 855 6.20 13.79 4.48
CA HIS A 855 5.62 14.25 3.22
C HIS A 855 6.74 14.65 2.25
N PHE A 856 6.94 13.86 1.21
CA PHE A 856 7.88 14.17 0.12
C PHE A 856 7.25 15.12 -0.89
N ILE A 857 8.04 16.06 -1.43
CA ILE A 857 7.62 17.03 -2.43
C ILE A 857 8.61 17.06 -3.60
N GLY A 858 8.15 17.44 -4.79
CA GLY A 858 8.97 17.50 -6.00
C GLY A 858 9.41 16.11 -6.44
N VAL A 859 10.67 15.98 -6.86
CA VAL A 859 11.26 14.74 -7.37
C VAL A 859 12.47 14.35 -6.50
N ILE A 860 12.50 13.13 -5.99
CA ILE A 860 13.53 12.73 -5.01
C ILE A 860 14.66 11.98 -5.70
N HIS A 861 15.67 12.74 -6.14
CA HIS A 861 16.97 12.23 -6.58
C HIS A 861 18.01 12.55 -5.49
N GLU A 862 18.79 11.54 -5.09
CA GLU A 862 19.75 11.63 -3.98
C GLU A 862 21.14 11.16 -4.36
#